data_AF-A0A9X3LL07-F1
#
_entry.id   AF-A0A9X3LL07-F1
#
_cell.length_a   1.000
_cell.length_b   1.000
_cell.length_c   1.000
_cell.angle_alpha   90.00
_cell.angle_beta   90.00
_cell.angle_gamma   90.00
#
_symmetry.space_group_name_H-M   'P 1'
#
loop_
_entity.id
_entity.type
_entity.pdbx_description
1 polymer ?
#
loop_
_entity_poly.entity_id
_entity_poly.type
_entity_poly.pdbx_seq_one_letter_code
_entity_poly.pdbx_strand_id
1 'polypeptide(L)'
;MQLNNLKNSVSQRAQRKVAGISLALAVIPFAAVPAANATVGSQTVVGSTLGSSSFGSSAGSSAGSTAGSSLPGSSAPGSSGPAGSLQPGKPGKPGTPDAQSTFERTATYPVYENRPEGEDKSAETVAEISTVSKDGKTLIHTDALAQRIGFIDISNPNAPKGLGTLDLKAQGHAKDEPTSVAVYGDYLLVVIDETGGDFANPKGRVDIVRVSDRTRVSSIDLQGQPDSIAISPAGAPGSPKAAIAMENQRDEELNDGNLPQLPTGFVQTIDLSGDAKDWKATPIRFEDENGKLLDEVKKAGLDTPEDLEPEYVSINGRNQLAVTLQENNGVALIDLQTNRITNVFSAGSAEVKGVDTKSDKIINPTDTLPATPREPDAIAWIDDNHVATANEGDWKGGTRGWTVFDASGKIVWDAGNSVENLAIRHGLHNNKRAKKKGVEIEGIATAKMNGTNYAFVGSERSNFVAVYNVNDPANPQFVQMLFTTNGPEGILPIPERNMLAVSSEVDEPDNAVRSAVTLYRLGGEESQPSIVSADQGDAPIGWGALGALTADPKDANRLYAASDSAYANGWVYTIDASKQPAVITERRAVKRDGAPAEDLDIEGISVAADGGFWIASEGKKGKDNRLFHTDKDLNITSAVELPADVAEHIGKWGLEGVSSTKDENGVEQLFVAVQRPLWKDPEAKDREALEGDNTTRIGKYDTKTKQWQWFGYELEKSAGKGDWMGLSEITALDDKHLLVIERDKLNGPDAKVKRVMKVTLPEGRAEGAAASANGLALPMVNKELAVDVLPKLRATNGWTQEKLEGFTIAADGQMYAVTDNDALEDATGETVFLRLGKVK
;
A
#
# COMPACT_ATOMS: atom_id res chain seq x y z
N MET A 1 -39.80 -4.75 -0.70
CA MET A 1 -39.45 -5.70 0.39
C MET A 1 -39.19 -7.11 -0.15
N GLN A 2 -38.47 -7.22 -1.29
CA GLN A 2 -38.10 -8.50 -1.92
C GLN A 2 -36.88 -8.33 -2.85
N LEU A 3 -35.92 -7.47 -2.47
CA LEU A 3 -34.72 -7.16 -3.27
C LEU A 3 -33.42 -7.05 -2.43
N ASN A 4 -33.44 -7.46 -1.16
CA ASN A 4 -32.29 -7.32 -0.24
C ASN A 4 -31.58 -8.64 0.14
N ASN A 5 -31.97 -9.80 -0.41
CA ASN A 5 -31.44 -11.11 0.04
C ASN A 5 -30.46 -11.77 -0.96
N LEU A 6 -29.68 -11.00 -1.73
CA LEU A 6 -28.77 -11.53 -2.75
C LEU A 6 -27.31 -11.07 -2.62
N LYS A 7 -26.89 -10.50 -1.47
CA LYS A 7 -25.52 -9.99 -1.27
C LYS A 7 -24.59 -10.83 -0.37
N ASN A 8 -25.06 -11.92 0.27
CA ASN A 8 -24.28 -12.64 1.29
C ASN A 8 -23.86 -14.06 0.87
N SER A 9 -23.11 -14.22 -0.22
CA SER A 9 -22.40 -15.50 -0.47
C SER A 9 -21.26 -15.30 -1.48
N VAL A 10 -20.34 -14.40 -1.19
CA VAL A 10 -19.04 -14.31 -1.89
C VAL A 10 -17.99 -14.52 -0.80
N SER A 11 -16.93 -15.29 -1.08
CA SER A 11 -15.80 -15.56 -0.17
C SER A 11 -15.52 -14.37 0.78
N GLN A 12 -15.51 -14.64 2.09
CA GLN A 12 -15.31 -13.63 3.13
C GLN A 12 -13.94 -12.94 3.00
N ARG A 13 -12.95 -13.56 2.33
CA ARG A 13 -11.68 -12.91 1.93
C ARG A 13 -11.92 -11.75 0.97
N ALA A 14 -12.57 -11.98 -0.17
CA ALA A 14 -12.85 -10.91 -1.15
C ALA A 14 -13.80 -9.83 -0.59
N GLN A 15 -14.78 -10.20 0.25
CA GLN A 15 -15.75 -9.23 0.80
C GLN A 15 -15.22 -8.43 2.01
N ARG A 16 -14.29 -8.96 2.82
CA ARG A 16 -13.67 -8.20 3.93
C ARG A 16 -12.49 -7.36 3.48
N LYS A 17 -11.82 -7.69 2.36
CA LYS A 17 -10.76 -6.85 1.78
C LYS A 17 -11.29 -5.50 1.24
N VAL A 18 -12.55 -5.42 0.80
CA VAL A 18 -13.19 -4.17 0.32
C VAL A 18 -13.92 -3.38 1.43
N ALA A 19 -14.33 -4.02 2.54
CA ALA A 19 -15.14 -3.37 3.59
C ALA A 19 -14.33 -2.61 4.67
N GLY A 20 -13.13 -2.12 4.33
CA GLY A 20 -12.23 -1.38 5.23
C GLY A 20 -12.51 0.12 5.37
N ILE A 21 -13.53 0.67 4.69
CA ILE A 21 -13.85 2.11 4.72
C ILE A 21 -14.95 2.38 5.76
N SER A 22 -14.57 2.97 6.90
CA SER A 22 -15.52 3.45 7.90
C SER A 22 -16.37 4.60 7.35
N LEU A 23 -17.64 4.33 7.05
CA LEU A 23 -18.64 5.37 6.85
C LEU A 23 -19.07 5.94 8.22
N ALA A 24 -18.43 7.01 8.66
CA ALA A 24 -18.85 7.76 9.84
C ALA A 24 -20.14 8.55 9.53
N LEU A 25 -21.31 7.95 9.73
CA LEU A 25 -22.56 8.70 9.77
C LEU A 25 -22.76 9.30 11.17
N ALA A 26 -22.59 10.62 11.26
CA ALA A 26 -22.95 11.40 12.44
C ALA A 26 -24.47 11.36 12.68
N VAL A 27 -24.90 10.81 13.82
CA VAL A 27 -26.27 10.96 14.32
C VAL A 27 -26.32 12.15 15.28
N ILE A 28 -27.04 13.20 14.87
CA ILE A 28 -27.37 14.38 15.67
C ILE A 28 -28.43 13.99 16.72
N PRO A 29 -28.28 14.30 18.02
CA PRO A 29 -29.36 14.13 18.98
C PRO A 29 -30.19 15.42 19.07
N PHE A 30 -31.49 15.31 18.84
CA PHE A 30 -32.46 16.34 19.25
C PHE A 30 -32.98 16.05 20.66
N ALA A 31 -32.81 17.05 21.54
CA ALA A 31 -33.48 17.26 22.82
C ALA A 31 -35.03 17.32 22.66
N ALA A 32 -35.92 17.16 23.66
CA ALA A 32 -35.92 16.65 25.04
C ALA A 32 -37.38 16.70 25.57
N VAL A 33 -37.66 15.96 26.68
CA VAL A 33 -38.55 16.31 27.83
C VAL A 33 -40.09 16.07 27.70
N PRO A 34 -40.85 15.73 28.78
CA PRO A 34 -40.55 14.96 30.02
C PRO A 34 -41.72 14.06 30.54
N ALA A 35 -41.51 13.28 31.64
CA ALA A 35 -42.38 13.31 32.84
C ALA A 35 -41.91 12.38 34.01
N ALA A 36 -41.73 13.04 35.17
CA ALA A 36 -42.21 12.68 36.52
C ALA A 36 -41.59 11.54 37.38
N ASN A 37 -40.75 12.01 38.34
CA ASN A 37 -40.91 11.99 39.81
C ASN A 37 -40.63 10.77 40.72
N ALA A 38 -39.98 11.15 41.84
CA ALA A 38 -39.93 10.59 43.21
C ALA A 38 -38.76 9.61 43.50
N THR A 39 -37.97 9.67 44.58
CA THR A 39 -38.03 10.42 45.86
C THR A 39 -36.65 10.44 46.54
N VAL A 40 -36.52 11.32 47.55
CA VAL A 40 -35.34 11.72 48.34
C VAL A 40 -34.96 10.73 49.47
N GLY A 41 -33.67 10.72 49.86
CA GLY A 41 -33.16 10.30 51.20
C GLY A 41 -31.62 10.21 51.23
N SER A 42 -30.88 11.28 51.51
CA SER A 42 -30.34 11.73 52.82
C SER A 42 -29.05 11.05 53.32
N GLN A 43 -27.95 11.84 53.33
CA GLN A 43 -26.81 11.96 54.27
C GLN A 43 -26.13 10.68 54.83
N THR A 44 -24.79 10.56 54.88
CA THR A 44 -23.88 11.33 55.76
C THR A 44 -22.40 11.09 55.40
N VAL A 45 -21.59 12.10 55.73
CA VAL A 45 -20.14 12.37 55.56
C VAL A 45 -19.22 11.56 56.50
N VAL A 46 -17.94 11.32 56.12
CA VAL A 46 -16.63 11.64 56.80
C VAL A 46 -15.50 11.04 55.93
N GLY A 47 -14.62 11.80 55.25
CA GLY A 47 -13.29 12.30 55.70
C GLY A 47 -12.16 11.27 55.38
N SER A 48 -10.95 11.55 54.90
CA SER A 48 -10.14 12.77 54.72
C SER A 48 -8.78 12.41 54.05
N THR A 49 -8.26 13.30 53.19
CA THR A 49 -6.83 13.73 53.01
C THR A 49 -5.73 12.73 52.58
N LEU A 50 -5.14 12.92 51.38
CA LEU A 50 -3.87 13.65 51.05
C LEU A 50 -2.57 12.83 51.24
N GLY A 51 -1.73 12.78 50.20
CA GLY A 51 -0.34 12.31 50.29
C GLY A 51 0.37 12.22 48.94
N SER A 52 1.12 13.28 48.61
CA SER A 52 1.93 13.53 47.42
C SER A 52 3.38 13.01 47.53
N SER A 53 4.13 13.19 46.42
CA SER A 53 5.61 13.18 46.24
C SER A 53 6.27 11.80 46.05
N SER A 54 7.00 11.49 44.97
CA SER A 54 8.11 12.16 44.24
C SER A 54 9.45 12.13 44.98
N PHE A 55 10.33 11.20 44.59
CA PHE A 55 11.79 11.22 44.72
C PHE A 55 12.31 10.31 43.59
N GLY A 56 13.36 10.58 42.81
CA GLY A 56 14.51 11.44 42.99
C GLY A 56 15.69 10.67 42.41
N SER A 57 16.14 11.06 41.23
CA SER A 57 17.28 10.49 40.50
C SER A 57 18.61 10.86 41.18
N SER A 58 19.59 9.97 41.10
CA SER A 58 21.00 10.33 41.31
C SER A 58 21.88 9.59 40.33
N ALA A 59 22.80 10.36 39.74
CA ALA A 59 23.79 9.94 38.76
C ALA A 59 25.03 9.35 39.44
N GLY A 60 25.75 8.48 38.73
CA GLY A 60 27.06 7.98 39.11
C GLY A 60 27.77 7.32 37.93
N SER A 61 28.64 8.08 37.27
CA SER A 61 29.57 7.65 36.23
C SER A 61 30.77 6.89 36.82
N SER A 62 31.32 5.89 36.11
CA SER A 62 32.73 5.85 35.64
C SER A 62 33.18 4.46 35.19
N ALA A 63 34.15 4.48 34.28
CA ALA A 63 34.68 3.42 33.43
C ALA A 63 35.60 2.40 34.13
N GLY A 64 35.89 1.28 33.43
CA GLY A 64 37.00 0.40 33.77
C GLY A 64 37.07 -0.90 32.98
N SER A 65 37.81 -0.89 31.88
CA SER A 65 38.27 -2.08 31.14
C SER A 65 39.22 -2.96 31.95
N THR A 66 39.27 -4.28 31.73
CA THR A 66 40.49 -5.04 31.34
C THR A 66 40.25 -6.55 31.16
N ALA A 67 41.08 -7.11 30.30
CA ALA A 67 41.14 -8.45 29.72
C ALA A 67 41.42 -9.64 30.67
N GLY A 68 41.02 -10.85 30.23
CA GLY A 68 42.01 -11.88 29.83
C GLY A 68 42.09 -13.20 30.60
N SER A 69 42.02 -14.30 29.83
CA SER A 69 42.55 -15.67 30.07
C SER A 69 41.74 -16.66 30.95
N SER A 70 41.84 -17.99 30.84
CA SER A 70 41.82 -18.99 29.74
C SER A 70 41.88 -20.40 30.37
N LEU A 71 40.96 -21.32 29.99
CA LEU A 71 41.03 -22.81 29.98
C LEU A 71 41.01 -23.61 31.33
N PRO A 72 40.79 -24.96 31.32
CA PRO A 72 39.70 -25.76 30.72
C PRO A 72 39.13 -26.83 31.71
N GLY A 73 37.97 -27.45 31.41
CA GLY A 73 37.47 -28.60 32.21
C GLY A 73 36.14 -29.20 31.73
N SER A 74 36.02 -30.52 31.81
CA SER A 74 35.15 -31.43 31.05
C SER A 74 33.73 -31.74 31.62
N SER A 75 32.86 -32.16 30.69
CA SER A 75 31.86 -33.25 30.72
C SER A 75 30.52 -33.15 31.50
N ALA A 76 29.45 -32.98 30.71
CA ALA A 76 28.16 -33.71 30.66
C ALA A 76 27.08 -33.50 31.77
N PRO A 77 25.81 -33.91 31.57
CA PRO A 77 24.80 -33.22 30.73
C PRO A 77 23.48 -32.94 31.49
N GLY A 78 22.68 -31.99 30.99
CA GLY A 78 21.24 -31.89 31.27
C GLY A 78 20.78 -30.59 31.92
N SER A 79 20.05 -29.78 31.16
CA SER A 79 18.75 -29.20 31.54
C SER A 79 18.28 -28.25 30.45
N SER A 80 17.07 -28.49 29.96
CA SER A 80 16.22 -27.56 29.21
C SER A 80 16.27 -26.14 29.79
N GLY A 81 16.71 -25.18 28.97
CA GLY A 81 16.66 -23.73 29.23
C GLY A 81 16.04 -23.01 28.02
N PRO A 82 15.46 -21.83 28.23
CA PRO A 82 14.48 -21.22 27.33
C PRO A 82 15.09 -20.76 26.01
N ALA A 83 14.21 -20.64 25.00
CA ALA A 83 14.48 -20.09 23.68
C ALA A 83 15.47 -18.91 23.74
N GLY A 84 16.66 -19.12 23.17
CA GLY A 84 17.61 -18.04 22.96
C GLY A 84 16.99 -17.05 21.99
N SER A 85 16.90 -15.79 22.40
CA SER A 85 16.55 -14.68 21.52
C SER A 85 17.52 -14.65 20.35
N LEU A 86 17.10 -15.17 19.20
CA LEU A 86 17.72 -14.84 17.93
C LEU A 86 17.58 -13.32 17.79
N GLN A 87 18.70 -12.60 17.79
CA GLN A 87 18.66 -11.18 17.47
C GLN A 87 18.09 -11.04 16.06
N PRO A 88 17.18 -10.09 15.81
CA PRO A 88 16.80 -9.73 14.45
C PRO A 88 18.06 -9.52 13.62
N GLY A 89 18.09 -10.06 12.40
CA GLY A 89 19.18 -9.77 11.48
C GLY A 89 19.37 -8.26 11.41
N LYS A 90 20.59 -7.77 11.74
CA LYS A 90 20.89 -6.35 11.54
C LYS A 90 20.57 -6.04 10.07
N PRO A 91 19.78 -4.99 9.76
CA PRO A 91 19.59 -4.60 8.38
C PRO A 91 20.97 -4.36 7.78
N GLY A 92 21.32 -5.15 6.76
CA GLY A 92 22.45 -4.80 5.92
C GLY A 92 22.20 -3.38 5.42
N LYS A 93 23.21 -2.51 5.45
CA LYS A 93 23.13 -1.27 4.68
C LYS A 93 22.79 -1.68 3.24
N PRO A 94 21.78 -1.08 2.58
CA PRO A 94 21.53 -1.35 1.17
C PRO A 94 22.84 -1.11 0.42
N GLY A 95 23.46 -2.19 -0.06
CA GLY A 95 24.46 -2.05 -1.11
C GLY A 95 23.70 -1.59 -2.34
N THR A 96 24.22 -0.62 -3.10
CA THR A 96 23.64 -0.30 -4.39
C THR A 96 23.69 -1.57 -5.25
N PRO A 97 22.54 -2.18 -5.60
CA PRO A 97 22.56 -3.36 -6.45
C PRO A 97 23.15 -2.98 -7.81
N ASP A 98 23.83 -3.92 -8.47
CA ASP A 98 24.21 -3.72 -9.87
C ASP A 98 22.92 -3.69 -10.72
N ALA A 99 22.88 -2.89 -11.79
CA ALA A 99 21.73 -2.79 -12.69
C ALA A 99 21.33 -4.17 -13.29
N GLN A 100 22.25 -5.14 -13.32
CA GLN A 100 21.96 -6.53 -13.72
C GLN A 100 21.08 -7.31 -12.72
N SER A 101 20.92 -6.79 -11.50
CA SER A 101 20.17 -7.42 -10.40
C SER A 101 18.85 -6.73 -10.07
N THR A 102 18.54 -5.61 -10.73
CA THR A 102 17.32 -4.83 -10.48
C THR A 102 16.22 -5.14 -11.50
N PHE A 103 14.97 -4.92 -11.12
CA PHE A 103 13.80 -5.10 -11.98
C PHE A 103 13.22 -3.74 -12.40
N GLU A 104 13.08 -3.56 -13.71
CA GLU A 104 12.41 -2.41 -14.34
C GLU A 104 10.93 -2.73 -14.53
N ARG A 105 10.04 -1.80 -14.18
CA ARG A 105 8.61 -1.89 -14.51
C ARG A 105 8.40 -1.62 -16.01
N THR A 106 7.86 -2.60 -16.73
CA THR A 106 7.66 -2.50 -18.19
C THR A 106 6.25 -2.09 -18.57
N ALA A 107 5.25 -2.44 -17.76
CA ALA A 107 3.85 -2.05 -17.99
C ALA A 107 2.99 -2.29 -16.74
N THR A 108 1.90 -1.53 -16.61
CA THR A 108 0.76 -1.84 -15.73
C THR A 108 -0.50 -1.94 -16.60
N TYR A 109 -1.11 -3.11 -16.66
CA TYR A 109 -2.29 -3.41 -17.47
C TYR A 109 -3.55 -3.42 -16.59
N PRO A 110 -4.49 -2.48 -16.77
CA PRO A 110 -5.77 -2.51 -16.06
C PRO A 110 -6.64 -3.68 -16.56
N VAL A 111 -7.02 -4.59 -15.68
CA VAL A 111 -7.62 -5.87 -16.11
C VAL A 111 -9.05 -5.70 -16.62
N TYR A 112 -9.73 -4.61 -16.23
CA TYR A 112 -11.03 -4.25 -16.80
C TYR A 112 -10.96 -4.03 -18.32
N GLU A 113 -9.81 -3.72 -18.92
CA GLU A 113 -9.68 -3.65 -20.38
C GLU A 113 -9.76 -5.03 -21.06
N ASN A 114 -9.70 -6.12 -20.29
CA ASN A 114 -9.89 -7.49 -20.77
C ASN A 114 -11.35 -7.99 -20.70
N ARG A 115 -12.28 -7.16 -20.21
CA ARG A 115 -13.70 -7.52 -20.08
C ARG A 115 -14.34 -7.85 -21.44
N PRO A 116 -15.38 -8.71 -21.47
CA PRO A 116 -16.20 -8.93 -22.66
C PRO A 116 -16.72 -7.65 -23.31
N GLU A 117 -16.86 -7.67 -24.63
CA GLU A 117 -17.40 -6.54 -25.38
C GLU A 117 -18.84 -6.22 -24.93
N GLY A 118 -19.12 -4.94 -24.64
CA GLY A 118 -20.41 -4.46 -24.17
C GLY A 118 -20.58 -4.43 -22.64
N GLU A 119 -19.64 -5.00 -21.87
CA GLU A 119 -19.61 -4.87 -20.41
C GLU A 119 -19.19 -3.45 -19.99
N ASP A 120 -19.85 -2.91 -18.97
CA ASP A 120 -19.58 -1.57 -18.42
C ASP A 120 -18.14 -1.50 -17.89
N LYS A 121 -17.41 -0.44 -18.25
CA LYS A 121 -16.05 -0.19 -17.74
C LYS A 121 -16.01 0.03 -16.22
N SER A 122 -17.14 0.44 -15.64
CA SER A 122 -17.30 0.64 -14.20
C SER A 122 -17.67 -0.62 -13.44
N ALA A 123 -17.87 -1.76 -14.12
CA ALA A 123 -17.97 -3.04 -13.43
C ALA A 123 -16.63 -3.37 -12.78
N GLU A 124 -16.71 -3.87 -11.54
CA GLU A 124 -15.55 -4.38 -10.79
C GLU A 124 -14.99 -5.62 -11.48
N THR A 125 -13.67 -5.72 -11.47
CA THR A 125 -12.86 -6.78 -12.08
C THR A 125 -11.71 -7.09 -11.15
N VAL A 126 -11.25 -8.34 -11.15
CA VAL A 126 -10.16 -8.75 -10.26
C VAL A 126 -9.09 -9.52 -11.02
N ALA A 127 -7.85 -9.31 -10.61
CA ALA A 127 -6.72 -10.19 -10.87
C ALA A 127 -6.02 -10.53 -9.56
N GLU A 128 -6.09 -11.80 -9.20
CA GLU A 128 -5.41 -12.38 -8.03
C GLU A 128 -4.39 -13.41 -8.53
N ILE A 129 -4.57 -14.69 -8.19
CA ILE A 129 -3.65 -15.76 -8.51
C ILE A 129 -3.46 -15.90 -10.01
N SER A 130 -2.20 -15.93 -10.43
CA SER A 130 -1.83 -15.96 -11.85
C SER A 130 -0.82 -17.05 -12.17
N THR A 131 -0.83 -17.45 -13.43
CA THR A 131 0.10 -18.40 -14.03
C THR A 131 0.44 -17.97 -15.46
N VAL A 132 1.34 -18.69 -16.12
CA VAL A 132 1.71 -18.43 -17.53
C VAL A 132 1.61 -19.69 -18.39
N SER A 133 1.31 -19.50 -19.68
CA SER A 133 1.45 -20.55 -20.68
C SER A 133 2.88 -21.10 -20.69
N LYS A 134 3.03 -22.33 -21.21
CA LYS A 134 4.33 -23.03 -21.29
C LYS A 134 5.47 -22.22 -21.95
N ASP A 135 5.14 -21.30 -22.86
CA ASP A 135 6.12 -20.43 -23.53
C ASP A 135 6.34 -19.08 -22.83
N GLY A 136 5.69 -18.86 -21.68
CA GLY A 136 5.77 -17.64 -20.88
C GLY A 136 5.11 -16.41 -21.51
N LYS A 137 4.30 -16.59 -22.57
CA LYS A 137 3.77 -15.46 -23.38
C LYS A 137 2.33 -15.09 -23.11
N THR A 138 1.55 -15.98 -22.51
CA THR A 138 0.17 -15.69 -22.09
C THR A 138 0.12 -15.76 -20.58
N LEU A 139 -0.16 -14.63 -19.93
CA LEU A 139 -0.50 -14.59 -18.51
C LEU A 139 -1.99 -14.93 -18.34
N ILE A 140 -2.30 -15.74 -17.34
CA ILE A 140 -3.64 -16.22 -17.04
C ILE A 140 -3.89 -15.91 -15.56
N HIS A 141 -5.02 -15.30 -15.22
CA HIS A 141 -5.35 -14.92 -13.83
C HIS A 141 -6.80 -15.26 -13.47
N THR A 142 -7.05 -15.47 -12.18
CA THR A 142 -8.40 -15.56 -11.62
C THR A 142 -9.07 -14.18 -11.58
N ASP A 143 -10.40 -14.16 -11.75
CA ASP A 143 -11.27 -13.00 -11.53
C ASP A 143 -12.53 -13.53 -10.82
N ALA A 144 -12.45 -13.61 -9.49
CA ALA A 144 -13.49 -14.24 -8.68
C ALA A 144 -14.79 -13.43 -8.65
N LEU A 145 -14.72 -12.10 -8.58
CA LEU A 145 -15.90 -11.21 -8.60
C LEU A 145 -16.73 -11.39 -9.88
N ALA A 146 -16.07 -11.46 -11.04
CA ALA A 146 -16.76 -11.69 -12.31
C ALA A 146 -16.95 -13.18 -12.65
N GLN A 147 -16.40 -14.09 -11.83
CA GLN A 147 -16.48 -15.55 -11.95
C GLN A 147 -15.94 -16.05 -13.29
N ARG A 148 -14.73 -15.62 -13.62
CA ARG A 148 -14.07 -15.87 -14.91
C ARG A 148 -12.57 -16.02 -14.75
N ILE A 149 -11.93 -16.48 -15.83
CA ILE A 149 -10.46 -16.50 -15.97
C ILE A 149 -10.05 -15.51 -17.05
N GLY A 150 -9.14 -14.60 -16.74
CA GLY A 150 -8.60 -13.62 -17.69
C GLY A 150 -7.34 -14.12 -18.39
N PHE A 151 -7.19 -13.78 -19.68
CA PHE A 151 -6.00 -14.10 -20.47
C PHE A 151 -5.37 -12.82 -21.03
N ILE A 152 -4.06 -12.64 -20.89
CA ILE A 152 -3.31 -11.47 -21.33
C ILE A 152 -2.09 -11.92 -22.15
N ASP A 153 -1.95 -11.43 -23.37
CA ASP A 153 -0.73 -11.56 -24.16
C ASP A 153 0.35 -10.64 -23.59
N ILE A 154 1.42 -11.25 -23.09
CA ILE A 154 2.62 -10.61 -22.57
C ILE A 154 3.85 -10.88 -23.44
N SER A 155 3.66 -11.36 -24.69
CA SER A 155 4.75 -11.58 -25.66
C SER A 155 5.64 -10.35 -25.79
N ASN A 156 5.01 -9.17 -25.85
CA ASN A 156 5.68 -7.89 -25.64
C ASN A 156 5.32 -7.35 -24.25
N PRO A 157 6.21 -7.46 -23.25
CA PRO A 157 5.90 -7.05 -21.88
C PRO A 157 5.86 -5.52 -21.69
N ASN A 158 6.26 -4.74 -22.70
CA ASN A 158 6.12 -3.28 -22.70
C ASN A 158 4.73 -2.85 -23.24
N ALA A 159 3.94 -3.77 -23.78
CA ALA A 159 2.63 -3.49 -24.35
C ALA A 159 1.71 -4.73 -24.25
N PRO A 160 1.34 -5.14 -23.01
CA PRO A 160 0.44 -6.26 -22.78
C PRO A 160 -0.93 -6.01 -23.41
N LYS A 161 -1.63 -7.08 -23.81
CA LYS A 161 -2.94 -7.00 -24.47
C LYS A 161 -3.90 -8.05 -23.95
N GLY A 162 -5.14 -7.66 -23.67
CA GLY A 162 -6.20 -8.61 -23.36
C GLY A 162 -6.46 -9.58 -24.51
N LEU A 163 -6.58 -10.87 -24.18
CA LEU A 163 -7.02 -11.93 -25.09
C LEU A 163 -8.49 -12.32 -24.83
N GLY A 164 -9.17 -11.63 -23.91
CA GLY A 164 -10.49 -11.96 -23.41
C GLY A 164 -10.46 -12.97 -22.27
N THR A 165 -11.64 -13.51 -21.95
CA THR A 165 -11.85 -14.31 -20.74
C THR A 165 -12.39 -15.71 -21.06
N LEU A 166 -12.43 -16.55 -20.04
CA LEU A 166 -13.23 -17.78 -19.97
C LEU A 166 -14.27 -17.59 -18.87
N ASP A 167 -15.55 -17.61 -19.23
CA ASP A 167 -16.67 -17.52 -18.29
C ASP A 167 -16.90 -18.88 -17.60
N LEU A 168 -16.81 -18.91 -16.26
CA LEU A 168 -17.02 -20.13 -15.48
C LEU A 168 -18.51 -20.43 -15.26
N LYS A 169 -19.39 -19.42 -15.28
CA LYS A 169 -20.85 -19.61 -15.16
C LYS A 169 -21.39 -20.47 -16.30
N ALA A 170 -20.83 -20.28 -17.50
CA ALA A 170 -21.19 -21.07 -18.67
C ALA A 170 -20.72 -22.54 -18.60
N GLN A 171 -19.79 -22.86 -17.70
CA GLN A 171 -19.17 -24.18 -17.57
C GLN A 171 -19.69 -24.97 -16.35
N GLY A 172 -20.24 -24.31 -15.33
CA GLY A 172 -20.62 -24.96 -14.07
C GLY A 172 -21.80 -24.32 -13.38
N HIS A 173 -21.60 -23.93 -12.12
CA HIS A 173 -22.62 -23.32 -11.27
C HIS A 173 -22.54 -21.80 -11.30
N ALA A 174 -23.67 -21.14 -11.01
CA ALA A 174 -23.76 -19.68 -10.98
C ALA A 174 -22.92 -19.01 -9.87
N LYS A 175 -22.33 -19.79 -8.96
CA LYS A 175 -21.53 -19.35 -7.81
C LYS A 175 -20.10 -19.91 -7.80
N ASP A 176 -19.60 -20.33 -8.97
CA ASP A 176 -18.21 -20.79 -9.09
C ASP A 176 -17.25 -19.63 -8.75
N GLU A 177 -16.35 -19.85 -7.79
CA GLU A 177 -15.31 -18.89 -7.39
C GLU A 177 -13.93 -19.51 -7.67
N PRO A 178 -13.19 -19.02 -8.68
CA PRO A 178 -11.84 -19.50 -8.95
C PRO A 178 -10.87 -19.00 -7.89
N THR A 179 -10.29 -19.90 -7.10
CA THR A 179 -9.32 -19.58 -6.05
C THR A 179 -7.88 -19.59 -6.55
N SER A 180 -7.55 -20.52 -7.46
CA SER A 180 -6.18 -20.66 -7.94
C SER A 180 -6.09 -21.27 -9.34
N VAL A 181 -4.95 -21.04 -10.01
CA VAL A 181 -4.68 -21.52 -11.38
C VAL A 181 -3.25 -22.01 -11.53
N ALA A 182 -3.07 -23.08 -12.31
CA ALA A 182 -1.75 -23.54 -12.73
C ALA A 182 -1.76 -24.11 -14.16
N VAL A 183 -0.66 -23.98 -14.87
CA VAL A 183 -0.49 -24.56 -16.21
C VAL A 183 0.44 -25.77 -16.18
N TYR A 184 0.01 -26.86 -16.84
CA TYR A 184 0.86 -28.00 -17.14
C TYR A 184 0.67 -28.45 -18.59
N GLY A 185 1.77 -28.39 -19.37
CA GLY A 185 1.72 -28.67 -20.80
C GLY A 185 0.84 -27.66 -21.55
N ASP A 186 -0.18 -28.14 -22.23
CA ASP A 186 -1.14 -27.32 -22.99
C ASP A 186 -2.45 -27.06 -22.21
N TYR A 187 -2.49 -27.47 -20.93
CA TYR A 187 -3.67 -27.43 -20.10
C TYR A 187 -3.50 -26.45 -18.93
N LEU A 188 -4.56 -25.70 -18.69
CA LEU A 188 -4.81 -24.89 -17.51
C LEU A 188 -5.64 -25.73 -16.53
N LEU A 189 -5.21 -25.80 -15.27
CA LEU A 189 -5.95 -26.32 -14.14
C LEU A 189 -6.57 -25.12 -13.44
N VAL A 190 -7.90 -25.04 -13.41
CA VAL A 190 -8.66 -24.00 -12.70
C VAL A 190 -9.26 -24.60 -11.46
N VAL A 191 -8.80 -24.17 -10.30
CA VAL A 191 -9.30 -24.60 -8.98
C VAL A 191 -10.49 -23.72 -8.61
N ILE A 192 -11.60 -24.36 -8.24
CA ILE A 192 -12.90 -23.70 -8.06
C ILE A 192 -13.49 -24.11 -6.72
N ASP A 193 -13.79 -23.12 -5.89
CA ASP A 193 -14.64 -23.26 -4.72
C ASP A 193 -16.11 -23.25 -5.12
N GLU A 194 -16.86 -24.23 -4.62
CA GLU A 194 -18.30 -24.40 -4.80
C GLU A 194 -19.06 -24.44 -3.46
N THR A 195 -18.38 -24.16 -2.36
CA THR A 195 -18.91 -24.25 -0.98
C THR A 195 -20.07 -23.29 -0.79
N GLY A 196 -20.00 -22.10 -1.38
CA GLY A 196 -21.11 -21.14 -1.40
C GLY A 196 -21.64 -20.75 -0.01
N GLY A 197 -20.78 -20.80 1.00
CA GLY A 197 -21.06 -20.49 2.41
C GLY A 197 -21.57 -21.67 3.26
N ASP A 198 -21.66 -22.89 2.72
CA ASP A 198 -21.98 -24.10 3.52
C ASP A 198 -20.69 -24.75 4.04
N PHE A 199 -20.00 -24.05 4.95
CA PHE A 199 -18.69 -24.45 5.50
C PHE A 199 -18.71 -25.83 6.18
N ALA A 200 -19.86 -26.29 6.66
CA ALA A 200 -20.02 -27.64 7.23
C ALA A 200 -20.01 -28.76 6.17
N ASN A 201 -20.22 -28.41 4.89
CA ASN A 201 -20.23 -29.34 3.76
C ASN A 201 -19.43 -28.77 2.59
N PRO A 202 -18.10 -28.58 2.76
CA PRO A 202 -17.25 -27.89 1.80
C PRO A 202 -17.18 -28.66 0.47
N LYS A 203 -17.13 -27.92 -0.63
CA LYS A 203 -17.19 -28.46 -2.00
C LYS A 203 -16.33 -27.66 -2.95
N GLY A 204 -15.81 -28.35 -3.94
CA GLY A 204 -15.05 -27.73 -5.01
C GLY A 204 -14.49 -28.76 -5.97
N ARG A 205 -13.93 -28.24 -7.05
CA ARG A 205 -13.46 -29.03 -8.18
C ARG A 205 -12.25 -28.39 -8.84
N VAL A 206 -11.60 -29.14 -9.71
CA VAL A 206 -10.62 -28.59 -10.66
C VAL A 206 -11.08 -28.86 -12.10
N ASP A 207 -11.22 -27.79 -12.87
CA ASP A 207 -11.53 -27.86 -14.29
C ASP A 207 -10.22 -27.87 -15.10
N ILE A 208 -10.09 -28.85 -16.00
CA ILE A 208 -8.95 -28.97 -16.91
C ILE A 208 -9.33 -28.37 -18.24
N VAL A 209 -8.68 -27.27 -18.61
CA VAL A 209 -9.02 -26.45 -19.78
C VAL A 209 -7.85 -26.41 -20.74
N ARG A 210 -8.07 -26.59 -22.05
CA ARG A 210 -7.02 -26.38 -23.04
C ARG A 210 -6.74 -24.89 -23.20
N VAL A 211 -5.49 -24.46 -23.05
CA VAL A 211 -5.12 -23.03 -23.11
C VAL A 211 -5.41 -22.41 -24.47
N SER A 212 -5.21 -23.16 -25.57
CA SER A 212 -5.28 -22.61 -26.93
C SER A 212 -6.68 -22.19 -27.38
N ASP A 213 -7.72 -22.89 -26.93
CA ASP A 213 -9.11 -22.69 -27.36
C ASP A 213 -10.10 -22.55 -26.19
N ARG A 214 -9.59 -22.62 -24.94
CA ARG A 214 -10.36 -22.50 -23.69
C ARG A 214 -11.44 -23.57 -23.55
N THR A 215 -11.30 -24.70 -24.24
CA THR A 215 -12.24 -25.82 -24.11
C THR A 215 -11.97 -26.62 -22.84
N ARG A 216 -13.01 -26.87 -22.03
CA ARG A 216 -12.91 -27.79 -20.90
C ARG A 216 -12.81 -29.23 -21.39
N VAL A 217 -11.78 -29.92 -20.94
CA VAL A 217 -11.43 -31.31 -21.29
C VAL A 217 -12.00 -32.29 -20.28
N SER A 218 -11.88 -31.95 -19.01
CA SER A 218 -12.40 -32.73 -17.88
C SER A 218 -12.66 -31.81 -16.68
N SER A 219 -13.38 -32.34 -15.70
CA SER A 219 -13.63 -31.71 -14.41
C SER A 219 -13.52 -32.79 -13.35
N ILE A 220 -12.79 -32.52 -12.27
CA ILE A 220 -12.46 -33.49 -11.23
C ILE A 220 -12.99 -32.94 -9.90
N ASP A 221 -13.88 -33.69 -9.26
CA ASP A 221 -14.37 -33.42 -7.90
C ASP A 221 -13.21 -33.56 -6.88
N LEU A 222 -13.00 -32.52 -6.08
CA LEU A 222 -11.93 -32.45 -5.09
C LEU A 222 -12.39 -32.86 -3.67
N GLN A 223 -13.69 -33.09 -3.46
CA GLN A 223 -14.25 -33.60 -2.20
C GLN A 223 -14.03 -32.69 -0.97
N GLY A 224 -13.87 -31.39 -1.20
CA GLY A 224 -13.66 -30.36 -0.19
C GLY A 224 -13.54 -28.99 -0.85
N GLN A 225 -13.32 -27.95 -0.06
CA GLN A 225 -13.11 -26.59 -0.52
C GLN A 225 -11.63 -26.38 -0.82
N PRO A 226 -11.25 -26.10 -2.06
CA PRO A 226 -9.86 -25.92 -2.43
C PRO A 226 -9.44 -24.45 -2.37
N ASP A 227 -8.17 -24.22 -2.11
CA ASP A 227 -7.59 -22.88 -2.09
C ASP A 227 -6.41 -22.78 -3.07
N SER A 228 -5.22 -23.22 -2.68
CA SER A 228 -4.01 -23.08 -3.50
C SER A 228 -3.63 -24.33 -4.31
N ILE A 229 -3.00 -24.16 -5.49
CA ILE A 229 -2.43 -25.25 -6.32
C ILE A 229 -0.96 -25.01 -6.67
N ALA A 230 -0.16 -26.08 -6.64
CA ALA A 230 1.21 -26.10 -7.13
C ALA A 230 1.46 -27.31 -8.04
N ILE A 231 2.40 -27.17 -8.99
CA ILE A 231 2.80 -28.23 -9.92
C ILE A 231 4.25 -28.63 -9.66
N SER A 232 4.55 -29.93 -9.69
CA SER A 232 5.92 -30.43 -9.59
C SER A 232 6.83 -29.75 -10.61
N PRO A 233 8.00 -29.23 -10.19
CA PRO A 233 8.96 -28.65 -11.11
C PRO A 233 9.40 -29.64 -12.19
N ALA A 234 9.68 -29.13 -13.39
CA ALA A 234 10.18 -29.97 -14.48
C ALA A 234 11.48 -30.70 -14.07
N GLY A 235 11.51 -32.02 -14.25
CA GLY A 235 12.65 -32.85 -13.90
C GLY A 235 12.71 -33.31 -12.44
N ALA A 236 11.74 -32.91 -11.60
CA ALA A 236 11.58 -33.49 -10.27
C ALA A 236 11.37 -35.02 -10.35
N PRO A 237 11.87 -35.79 -9.38
CA PRO A 237 11.75 -37.26 -9.39
C PRO A 237 10.30 -37.75 -9.23
N GLY A 238 9.98 -38.87 -9.89
CA GLY A 238 8.64 -39.48 -9.86
C GLY A 238 7.75 -39.04 -11.02
N SER A 239 6.44 -39.30 -10.93
CA SER A 239 5.48 -38.74 -11.87
C SER A 239 5.24 -37.25 -11.57
N PRO A 240 5.03 -36.41 -12.61
CA PRO A 240 4.66 -35.02 -12.42
C PRO A 240 3.29 -34.94 -11.74
N LYS A 241 3.17 -34.13 -10.70
CA LYS A 241 1.93 -33.99 -9.93
C LYS A 241 1.48 -32.55 -9.82
N ALA A 242 0.17 -32.38 -9.72
CA ALA A 242 -0.42 -31.20 -9.08
C ALA A 242 -0.72 -31.54 -7.61
N ALA A 243 -0.53 -30.59 -6.72
CA ALA A 243 -1.00 -30.67 -5.34
C ALA A 243 -1.90 -29.47 -5.07
N ILE A 244 -3.05 -29.72 -4.44
CA ILE A 244 -4.07 -28.70 -4.14
C ILE A 244 -4.32 -28.75 -2.62
N ALA A 245 -4.17 -27.61 -1.97
CA ALA A 245 -4.60 -27.43 -0.59
C ALA A 245 -6.13 -27.40 -0.54
N MET A 246 -6.69 -28.28 0.28
CA MET A 246 -8.12 -28.33 0.57
C MET A 246 -8.32 -27.73 1.94
N GLU A 247 -8.48 -26.40 1.98
CA GLU A 247 -8.58 -25.62 3.21
C GLU A 247 -9.75 -26.08 4.06
N ASN A 248 -10.95 -26.20 3.44
CA ASN A 248 -12.21 -26.34 4.18
C ASN A 248 -12.33 -25.27 5.27
N GLN A 249 -12.24 -24.02 4.84
CA GLN A 249 -12.17 -22.86 5.73
C GLN A 249 -13.33 -22.85 6.73
N ARG A 250 -13.04 -22.37 7.94
CA ARG A 250 -14.03 -22.04 8.96
C ARG A 250 -14.99 -20.95 8.50
N ASP A 251 -16.13 -20.89 9.16
CA ASP A 251 -16.98 -19.71 9.12
C ASP A 251 -16.42 -18.66 10.09
N GLU A 252 -15.85 -17.56 9.57
CA GLU A 252 -15.30 -16.48 10.40
C GLU A 252 -16.38 -15.70 11.17
N GLU A 253 -17.65 -15.79 10.78
CA GLU A 253 -18.76 -15.20 11.53
C GLU A 253 -19.22 -16.11 12.67
N LEU A 254 -19.04 -17.43 12.52
CA LEU A 254 -19.38 -18.38 13.55
C LEU A 254 -18.35 -18.34 14.68
N ASN A 255 -18.81 -17.99 15.88
CA ASN A 255 -17.98 -17.98 17.09
C ASN A 255 -16.68 -17.16 16.93
N ASP A 256 -16.76 -16.03 16.23
CA ASP A 256 -15.63 -15.14 15.90
C ASP A 256 -14.49 -15.88 15.17
N GLY A 257 -14.82 -16.87 14.32
CA GLY A 257 -13.85 -17.66 13.57
C GLY A 257 -12.97 -18.54 14.46
N ASN A 258 -13.39 -18.86 15.69
CA ASN A 258 -12.60 -19.74 16.54
C ASN A 258 -12.70 -21.19 16.06
N LEU A 259 -11.55 -21.87 16.06
CA LEU A 259 -11.44 -23.31 15.80
C LEU A 259 -11.68 -24.14 17.08
N PRO A 260 -12.10 -25.43 16.95
CA PRO A 260 -12.34 -26.15 15.69
C PRO A 260 -13.74 -25.93 15.09
N GLN A 261 -13.80 -25.93 13.75
CA GLN A 261 -14.94 -25.94 12.85
C GLN A 261 -14.78 -27.00 11.74
N LEU A 262 -14.90 -28.28 12.11
CA LEU A 262 -14.74 -29.41 11.18
C LEU A 262 -15.64 -29.33 9.93
N PRO A 263 -15.19 -29.83 8.76
CA PRO A 263 -14.04 -30.74 8.59
C PRO A 263 -12.66 -30.10 8.30
N THR A 264 -11.63 -30.53 9.04
CA THR A 264 -10.20 -30.10 9.11
C THR A 264 -9.39 -29.72 7.85
N GLY A 265 -9.87 -30.02 6.65
CA GLY A 265 -9.08 -29.88 5.43
C GLY A 265 -8.06 -31.01 5.19
N PHE A 266 -7.45 -31.03 4.00
CA PHE A 266 -6.49 -32.04 3.56
C PHE A 266 -5.74 -31.59 2.29
N VAL A 267 -4.96 -32.46 1.64
CA VAL A 267 -4.32 -32.16 0.34
C VAL A 267 -4.84 -33.12 -0.73
N GLN A 268 -5.19 -32.62 -1.90
CA GLN A 268 -5.41 -33.45 -3.09
C GLN A 268 -4.16 -33.50 -3.97
N THR A 269 -3.87 -34.67 -4.54
CA THR A 269 -2.83 -34.81 -5.56
C THR A 269 -3.42 -35.33 -6.87
N ILE A 270 -2.91 -34.85 -8.00
CA ILE A 270 -3.28 -35.32 -9.33
C ILE A 270 -2.02 -35.76 -10.04
N ASP A 271 -1.97 -37.01 -10.50
CA ASP A 271 -0.91 -37.47 -11.40
C ASP A 271 -1.16 -36.91 -12.80
N LEU A 272 -0.21 -36.10 -13.29
CA LEU A 272 -0.32 -35.38 -14.56
C LEU A 272 0.28 -36.17 -15.74
N SER A 273 0.59 -37.45 -15.54
CA SER A 273 0.99 -38.35 -16.62
C SER A 273 -0.22 -38.83 -17.44
N GLY A 274 0.01 -39.21 -18.69
CA GLY A 274 -1.04 -39.71 -19.57
C GLY A 274 -1.95 -38.63 -20.16
N ASP A 275 -3.18 -39.01 -20.52
CA ASP A 275 -4.18 -38.14 -21.15
C ASP A 275 -4.92 -37.33 -20.06
N ALA A 276 -5.01 -36.01 -20.24
CA ALA A 276 -5.59 -35.10 -19.27
C ALA A 276 -7.07 -35.38 -18.93
N LYS A 277 -7.80 -36.06 -19.82
CA LYS A 277 -9.18 -36.47 -19.55
C LYS A 277 -9.29 -37.59 -18.51
N ASP A 278 -8.20 -38.33 -18.29
CA ASP A 278 -8.14 -39.52 -17.43
C ASP A 278 -7.48 -39.23 -16.07
N TRP A 279 -7.02 -38.01 -15.85
CA TRP A 279 -6.45 -37.55 -14.57
C TRP A 279 -7.45 -37.68 -13.42
N LYS A 280 -6.94 -37.98 -12.22
CA LYS A 280 -7.75 -38.21 -11.01
C LYS A 280 -7.09 -37.62 -9.78
N ALA A 281 -7.91 -37.04 -8.91
CA ALA A 281 -7.50 -36.59 -7.59
C ALA A 281 -7.35 -37.77 -6.62
N THR A 282 -6.32 -37.72 -5.78
CA THR A 282 -6.02 -38.68 -4.72
C THR A 282 -5.71 -37.93 -3.43
N PRO A 283 -6.48 -38.14 -2.34
CA PRO A 283 -6.31 -37.38 -1.12
C PRO A 283 -5.09 -37.85 -0.31
N ILE A 284 -4.42 -36.90 0.33
CA ILE A 284 -3.43 -37.08 1.38
C ILE A 284 -4.03 -36.47 2.64
N ARG A 285 -4.32 -37.32 3.64
CA ARG A 285 -4.99 -36.93 4.88
C ARG A 285 -3.99 -36.80 6.03
N PHE A 286 -4.29 -35.90 6.96
CA PHE A 286 -3.57 -35.70 8.21
C PHE A 286 -3.98 -36.71 9.31
N GLU A 287 -4.85 -37.65 8.95
CA GLU A 287 -5.38 -38.72 9.78
C GLU A 287 -5.15 -40.08 9.13
N ASP A 288 -5.10 -41.13 9.95
CA ASP A 288 -5.09 -42.51 9.49
C ASP A 288 -6.49 -42.97 9.01
N GLU A 289 -6.57 -44.21 8.53
CA GLU A 289 -7.81 -44.81 8.00
C GLU A 289 -8.96 -44.92 9.04
N ASN A 290 -8.67 -44.74 10.33
CA ASN A 290 -9.65 -44.75 11.41
C ASN A 290 -10.01 -43.34 11.90
N GLY A 291 -9.55 -42.29 11.20
CA GLY A 291 -9.78 -40.89 11.58
C GLY A 291 -8.96 -40.43 12.79
N LYS A 292 -7.83 -41.08 13.07
CA LYS A 292 -6.92 -40.65 14.14
C LYS A 292 -5.79 -39.83 13.54
N LEU A 293 -5.51 -38.65 14.12
CA LEU A 293 -4.37 -37.82 13.74
C LEU A 293 -3.07 -38.64 13.58
N LEU A 294 -2.27 -38.27 12.59
CA LEU A 294 -0.95 -38.84 12.39
C LEU A 294 0.02 -38.43 13.51
N ASP A 295 1.08 -39.20 13.71
CA ASP A 295 2.03 -38.95 14.80
C ASP A 295 2.86 -37.68 14.56
N GLU A 296 3.09 -37.33 13.30
CA GLU A 296 3.74 -36.10 12.85
C GLU A 296 2.93 -34.88 13.33
N VAL A 297 1.61 -34.87 13.11
CA VAL A 297 0.69 -33.79 13.53
C VAL A 297 0.66 -33.65 15.05
N LYS A 298 0.48 -34.77 15.77
CA LYS A 298 0.47 -34.78 17.25
C LYS A 298 1.73 -34.21 17.87
N LYS A 299 2.90 -34.43 17.25
CA LYS A 299 4.20 -33.99 17.77
C LYS A 299 4.51 -32.54 17.44
N ALA A 300 3.82 -31.95 16.46
CA ALA A 300 4.09 -30.59 15.98
C ALA A 300 3.74 -29.50 17.01
N GLY A 301 2.86 -29.80 17.97
CA GLY A 301 2.45 -28.84 18.99
C GLY A 301 1.62 -27.68 18.44
N LEU A 302 0.79 -27.96 17.42
CA LEU A 302 -0.16 -27.01 16.86
C LEU A 302 -1.24 -26.64 17.89
N ASP A 303 -1.86 -25.48 17.70
CA ASP A 303 -2.86 -24.94 18.62
C ASP A 303 -4.17 -25.75 18.60
N THR A 304 -4.68 -26.07 17.40
CA THR A 304 -5.91 -26.85 17.19
C THR A 304 -5.65 -27.98 16.18
N PRO A 305 -4.87 -29.02 16.54
CA PRO A 305 -4.41 -30.04 15.59
C PRO A 305 -5.51 -30.92 14.99
N GLU A 306 -6.73 -30.88 15.52
CA GLU A 306 -7.93 -31.50 14.96
C GLU A 306 -8.52 -30.75 13.76
N ASP A 307 -8.15 -29.50 13.54
CA ASP A 307 -8.69 -28.63 12.49
C ASP A 307 -7.57 -27.79 11.86
N LEU A 308 -7.01 -28.25 10.74
CA LEU A 308 -5.71 -27.83 10.27
C LEU A 308 -5.72 -26.72 9.21
N GLU A 309 -6.81 -26.62 8.45
CA GLU A 309 -7.06 -25.63 7.39
C GLU A 309 -5.83 -25.42 6.47
N PRO A 310 -5.44 -26.41 5.64
CA PRO A 310 -4.30 -26.27 4.73
C PRO A 310 -4.59 -25.27 3.62
N GLU A 311 -3.69 -24.31 3.40
CA GLU A 311 -4.03 -23.09 2.66
C GLU A 311 -3.16 -22.89 1.41
N TYR A 312 -1.88 -22.55 1.57
CA TYR A 312 -0.94 -22.35 0.47
C TYR A 312 0.04 -23.51 0.28
N VAL A 313 0.43 -23.75 -0.98
CA VAL A 313 1.30 -24.86 -1.37
C VAL A 313 2.51 -24.45 -2.21
N SER A 314 3.64 -25.12 -1.99
CA SER A 314 4.84 -24.98 -2.84
C SER A 314 5.59 -26.31 -2.98
N ILE A 315 6.15 -26.60 -4.16
CA ILE A 315 6.85 -27.87 -4.46
C ILE A 315 8.30 -27.61 -4.88
N ASN A 316 9.27 -28.27 -4.25
CA ASN A 316 10.70 -28.15 -4.59
C ASN A 316 11.18 -29.16 -5.65
N GLY A 317 12.48 -29.10 -5.98
CA GLY A 317 13.12 -29.97 -6.99
C GLY A 317 13.20 -31.45 -6.59
N ARG A 318 12.98 -31.79 -5.32
CA ARG A 318 12.91 -33.19 -4.83
C ARG A 318 11.51 -33.78 -4.88
N ASN A 319 10.54 -33.05 -5.43
CA ASN A 319 9.12 -33.39 -5.42
C ASN A 319 8.55 -33.44 -3.99
N GLN A 320 9.02 -32.55 -3.11
CA GLN A 320 8.50 -32.37 -1.77
C GLN A 320 7.61 -31.12 -1.74
N LEU A 321 6.37 -31.32 -1.29
CA LEU A 321 5.38 -30.29 -1.06
C LEU A 321 5.57 -29.69 0.33
N ALA A 322 5.49 -28.37 0.44
CA ALA A 322 5.28 -27.65 1.69
C ALA A 322 3.89 -27.02 1.67
N VAL A 323 3.20 -27.06 2.81
CA VAL A 323 1.81 -26.59 2.96
C VAL A 323 1.72 -25.74 4.23
N THR A 324 1.11 -24.57 4.16
CA THR A 324 0.79 -23.77 5.35
C THR A 324 -0.47 -24.28 6.03
N LEU A 325 -0.50 -24.11 7.35
CA LEU A 325 -1.61 -24.41 8.25
C LEU A 325 -1.82 -23.14 9.09
N GLN A 326 -2.29 -22.06 8.47
CA GLN A 326 -2.09 -20.68 8.93
C GLN A 326 -2.64 -20.46 10.34
N GLU A 327 -3.90 -20.83 10.57
CA GLU A 327 -4.61 -20.72 11.85
C GLU A 327 -3.96 -21.56 12.94
N ASN A 328 -3.26 -22.62 12.55
CA ASN A 328 -2.49 -23.47 13.46
C ASN A 328 -1.06 -23.00 13.64
N ASN A 329 -0.67 -21.90 13.00
CA ASN A 329 0.69 -21.36 13.00
C ASN A 329 1.71 -22.45 12.66
N GLY A 330 1.45 -23.22 11.61
CA GLY A 330 2.19 -24.43 11.27
C GLY A 330 2.50 -24.61 9.79
N VAL A 331 3.40 -25.55 9.51
CA VAL A 331 3.76 -25.98 8.15
C VAL A 331 3.85 -27.51 8.13
N ALA A 332 3.33 -28.12 7.07
CA ALA A 332 3.46 -29.54 6.79
C ALA A 332 4.35 -29.78 5.56
N LEU A 333 5.20 -30.82 5.62
CA LEU A 333 6.04 -31.27 4.50
C LEU A 333 5.61 -32.66 4.04
N ILE A 334 5.37 -32.83 2.75
CA ILE A 334 4.81 -34.05 2.16
C ILE A 334 5.71 -34.52 1.00
N ASP A 335 6.12 -35.77 1.01
CA ASP A 335 6.83 -36.39 -0.11
C ASP A 335 5.81 -36.86 -1.16
N LEU A 336 5.81 -36.23 -2.33
CA LEU A 336 4.85 -36.53 -3.40
C LEU A 336 5.18 -37.81 -4.17
N GLN A 337 6.35 -38.42 -4.00
CA GLN A 337 6.62 -39.74 -4.59
C GLN A 337 5.86 -40.83 -3.85
N THR A 338 5.79 -40.71 -2.52
CA THR A 338 5.13 -41.69 -1.63
C THR A 338 3.77 -41.23 -1.14
N ASN A 339 3.39 -39.97 -1.40
CA ASN A 339 2.21 -39.31 -0.84
C ASN A 339 2.15 -39.38 0.70
N ARG A 340 3.31 -39.30 1.36
CA ARG A 340 3.41 -39.37 2.82
C ARG A 340 3.76 -38.02 3.43
N ILE A 341 3.05 -37.66 4.49
CA ILE A 341 3.45 -36.57 5.38
C ILE A 341 4.74 -36.98 6.08
N THR A 342 5.78 -36.16 5.93
CA THR A 342 7.14 -36.44 6.41
C THR A 342 7.50 -35.61 7.64
N ASN A 343 6.92 -34.42 7.77
CA ASN A 343 7.12 -33.55 8.91
C ASN A 343 5.92 -32.59 9.06
N VAL A 344 5.63 -32.18 10.28
CA VAL A 344 4.72 -31.07 10.60
C VAL A 344 5.36 -30.32 11.76
N PHE A 345 5.44 -28.99 11.67
CA PHE A 345 6.09 -28.18 12.69
C PHE A 345 5.37 -26.85 12.89
N SER A 346 5.47 -26.29 14.10
CA SER A 346 5.01 -24.93 14.39
C SER A 346 5.98 -23.90 13.81
N ALA A 347 5.46 -22.83 13.22
CA ALA A 347 6.21 -21.65 12.81
C ALA A 347 6.65 -20.79 14.01
N GLY A 348 6.15 -21.08 15.23
CA GLY A 348 6.51 -20.39 16.47
C GLY A 348 6.04 -18.93 16.52
N SER A 349 6.55 -18.19 17.51
CA SER A 349 6.21 -16.78 17.72
C SER A 349 7.47 -15.92 17.76
N ALA A 350 7.32 -14.61 17.55
CA ALA A 350 8.41 -13.65 17.69
C ALA A 350 7.94 -12.35 18.34
N GLU A 351 8.78 -11.78 19.19
CA GLU A 351 8.68 -10.38 19.62
C GLU A 351 9.38 -9.51 18.57
N VAL A 352 8.73 -8.44 18.11
CA VAL A 352 9.28 -7.53 17.09
C VAL A 352 9.41 -6.12 17.68
N LYS A 353 10.62 -5.58 17.70
CA LYS A 353 10.93 -4.24 18.25
C LYS A 353 11.14 -3.23 17.15
N GLY A 354 10.94 -1.96 17.47
CA GLY A 354 11.18 -0.87 16.53
C GLY A 354 10.16 -0.93 15.39
N VAL A 355 8.89 -1.04 15.75
CA VAL A 355 7.73 -1.07 14.88
C VAL A 355 6.71 -0.03 15.35
N ASP A 356 5.80 0.36 14.46
CA ASP A 356 4.69 1.25 14.78
C ASP A 356 3.45 0.41 15.09
N THR A 357 2.92 0.53 16.31
CA THR A 357 1.76 -0.26 16.76
C THR A 357 0.50 0.58 16.91
N LYS A 358 0.53 1.86 16.53
CA LYS A 358 -0.54 2.82 16.78
C LYS A 358 -1.08 3.38 15.48
N SER A 359 -2.40 3.35 15.35
CA SER A 359 -3.10 4.03 14.26
C SER A 359 -3.54 5.42 14.72
N ASP A 360 -2.56 6.28 14.95
CA ASP A 360 -2.72 7.64 15.49
C ASP A 360 -2.30 8.73 14.47
N LYS A 361 -2.12 8.35 13.20
CA LYS A 361 -1.63 9.19 12.10
C LYS A 361 -0.21 9.74 12.35
N ILE A 362 0.61 9.05 13.15
CA ILE A 362 2.02 9.39 13.35
C ILE A 362 2.86 8.14 13.06
N ILE A 363 3.66 8.20 12.00
CA ILE A 363 4.62 7.12 11.72
C ILE A 363 5.81 7.26 12.69
N ASN A 364 5.87 6.36 13.67
CA ASN A 364 6.90 6.34 14.71
C ASN A 364 7.24 4.90 15.14
N PRO A 365 8.17 4.22 14.46
CA PRO A 365 8.49 2.81 14.69
C PRO A 365 9.39 2.59 15.91
N THR A 366 8.89 2.92 17.10
CA THR A 366 9.64 2.77 18.37
C THR A 366 9.02 1.77 19.33
N ASP A 367 7.82 1.28 19.01
CA ASP A 367 7.07 0.37 19.88
C ASP A 367 7.60 -1.07 19.75
N THR A 368 7.02 -1.98 20.54
CA THR A 368 7.31 -3.42 20.52
C THR A 368 6.02 -4.19 20.34
N LEU A 369 5.96 -4.99 19.28
CA LEU A 369 4.99 -6.06 19.15
C LEU A 369 5.43 -7.20 20.09
N PRO A 370 4.57 -7.65 21.04
CA PRO A 370 4.91 -8.75 21.93
C PRO A 370 5.14 -10.05 21.15
N ALA A 371 5.50 -11.13 21.84
CA ALA A 371 5.64 -12.43 21.22
C ALA A 371 4.31 -12.89 20.57
N THR A 372 4.24 -12.73 19.24
CA THR A 372 3.04 -12.98 18.43
C THR A 372 3.30 -14.18 17.51
N PRO A 373 2.34 -15.10 17.32
CA PRO A 373 2.41 -16.17 16.33
C PRO A 373 2.73 -15.63 14.93
N ARG A 374 3.48 -16.39 14.11
CA ARG A 374 3.79 -15.98 12.74
C ARG A 374 2.58 -16.11 11.82
N GLU A 375 1.83 -17.19 11.98
CA GLU A 375 0.64 -17.57 11.20
C GLU A 375 0.90 -17.44 9.70
N PRO A 376 1.65 -18.41 9.13
CA PRO A 376 2.16 -18.31 7.78
C PRO A 376 1.03 -18.46 6.76
N ASP A 377 0.84 -17.44 5.93
CA ASP A 377 -0.10 -17.42 4.80
C ASP A 377 0.56 -18.06 3.56
N ALA A 378 1.20 -17.28 2.69
CA ALA A 378 1.93 -17.82 1.55
C ALA A 378 3.25 -18.52 1.92
N ILE A 379 3.65 -19.48 1.06
CA ILE A 379 4.85 -20.29 1.23
C ILE A 379 5.60 -20.53 -0.08
N ALA A 380 6.94 -20.51 -0.02
CA ALA A 380 7.79 -20.79 -1.18
C ALA A 380 9.10 -21.49 -0.79
N TRP A 381 9.49 -22.51 -1.54
CA TRP A 381 10.83 -23.11 -1.40
C TRP A 381 11.92 -22.18 -1.96
N ILE A 382 12.92 -21.82 -1.16
CA ILE A 382 14.10 -21.09 -1.66
C ILE A 382 15.03 -22.03 -2.41
N ASP A 383 15.24 -23.21 -1.85
CA ASP A 383 16.01 -24.32 -2.41
C ASP A 383 15.40 -25.65 -1.93
N ASP A 384 16.09 -26.78 -2.15
CA ASP A 384 15.56 -28.08 -1.73
C ASP A 384 15.53 -28.31 -0.21
N ASN A 385 16.12 -27.44 0.61
CA ASN A 385 16.25 -27.60 2.06
C ASN A 385 15.66 -26.46 2.88
N HIS A 386 15.36 -25.31 2.25
CA HIS A 386 14.87 -24.12 2.92
C HIS A 386 13.54 -23.64 2.35
N VAL A 387 12.58 -23.38 3.24
CA VAL A 387 11.26 -22.87 2.90
C VAL A 387 11.06 -21.50 3.54
N ALA A 388 10.42 -20.60 2.81
CA ALA A 388 10.11 -19.25 3.25
C ALA A 388 8.59 -19.07 3.40
N THR A 389 8.15 -18.36 4.45
CA THR A 389 6.73 -18.06 4.71
C THR A 389 6.50 -16.57 4.88
N ALA A 390 5.37 -16.08 4.37
CA ALA A 390 4.81 -14.77 4.66
C ALA A 390 4.08 -14.81 6.02
N ASN A 391 4.45 -13.95 6.98
CA ASN A 391 3.91 -14.01 8.34
C ASN A 391 2.76 -13.00 8.54
N GLU A 392 1.67 -13.20 7.80
CA GLU A 392 0.51 -12.30 7.80
C GLU A 392 -0.23 -12.33 9.14
N GLY A 393 -0.74 -13.51 9.51
CA GLY A 393 -1.64 -13.77 10.62
C GLY A 393 -3.09 -13.37 10.43
N ASP A 394 -3.94 -14.35 10.11
CA ASP A 394 -5.38 -14.16 9.96
C ASP A 394 -6.18 -14.30 11.29
N TRP A 395 -5.74 -15.16 12.22
CA TRP A 395 -6.54 -15.48 13.42
C TRP A 395 -6.03 -14.87 14.73
N LYS A 396 -4.84 -15.28 15.21
CA LYS A 396 -4.28 -14.87 16.52
C LYS A 396 -2.97 -14.10 16.38
N GLY A 397 -2.45 -13.94 15.17
CA GLY A 397 -1.04 -13.65 14.93
C GLY A 397 -0.74 -12.63 13.86
N GLY A 398 0.53 -12.62 13.44
CA GLY A 398 1.08 -11.72 12.43
C GLY A 398 2.32 -11.00 12.91
N THR A 399 3.49 -11.47 12.48
CA THR A 399 4.78 -10.84 12.86
C THR A 399 5.26 -9.80 11.84
N ARG A 400 4.43 -9.48 10.83
CA ARG A 400 4.60 -8.36 9.88
C ARG A 400 5.84 -8.48 8.97
N GLY A 401 6.35 -9.69 8.84
CA GLY A 401 7.58 -9.98 8.11
C GLY A 401 7.49 -11.34 7.44
N TRP A 402 8.64 -11.95 7.18
CA TRP A 402 8.73 -13.27 6.59
C TRP A 402 9.86 -14.06 7.26
N THR A 403 9.80 -15.38 7.17
CA THR A 403 10.72 -16.28 7.87
C THR A 403 11.28 -17.33 6.94
N VAL A 404 12.53 -17.73 7.15
CA VAL A 404 13.14 -18.89 6.51
C VAL A 404 13.28 -20.02 7.52
N PHE A 405 12.79 -21.20 7.17
CA PHE A 405 12.96 -22.44 7.93
C PHE A 405 13.79 -23.44 7.13
N ASP A 406 14.52 -24.32 7.82
CA ASP A 406 15.00 -25.55 7.21
C ASP A 406 13.90 -26.65 7.20
N ALA A 407 14.12 -27.74 6.47
CA ALA A 407 13.14 -28.84 6.37
C ALA A 407 12.81 -29.55 7.70
N SER A 408 13.58 -29.30 8.77
CA SER A 408 13.24 -29.81 10.12
C SER A 408 12.25 -28.90 10.87
N GLY A 409 11.99 -27.70 10.36
CA GLY A 409 11.16 -26.68 11.00
C GLY A 409 11.96 -25.70 11.86
N LYS A 410 13.29 -25.75 11.81
CA LYS A 410 14.13 -24.81 12.55
C LYS A 410 14.18 -23.47 11.80
N ILE A 411 13.96 -22.38 12.53
CA ILE A 411 14.15 -21.02 12.01
C ILE A 411 15.63 -20.81 11.66
N VAL A 412 15.88 -20.49 10.40
CA VAL A 412 17.20 -20.16 9.84
C VAL A 412 17.42 -18.65 9.86
N TRP A 413 16.39 -17.89 9.48
CA TRP A 413 16.42 -16.43 9.47
C TRP A 413 15.00 -15.85 9.64
N ASP A 414 14.89 -14.66 10.22
CA ASP A 414 13.63 -13.95 10.42
C ASP A 414 13.82 -12.45 10.12
N ALA A 415 12.86 -11.86 9.42
CA ALA A 415 12.92 -10.48 8.97
C ALA A 415 12.84 -9.45 10.11
N GLY A 416 12.23 -9.80 11.25
CA GLY A 416 11.92 -8.85 12.31
C GLY A 416 11.21 -7.60 11.77
N ASN A 417 11.72 -6.42 12.11
CA ASN A 417 11.16 -5.14 11.65
C ASN A 417 11.70 -4.65 10.30
N SER A 418 12.54 -5.42 9.61
CA SER A 418 13.25 -4.93 8.42
C SER A 418 12.29 -4.53 7.29
N VAL A 419 11.23 -5.30 7.06
CA VAL A 419 10.24 -5.01 6.00
C VAL A 419 9.39 -3.78 6.35
N GLU A 420 9.00 -3.63 7.62
CA GLU A 420 8.27 -2.44 8.06
C GLU A 420 9.12 -1.16 7.92
N ASN A 421 10.39 -1.23 8.28
CA ASN A 421 11.33 -0.13 8.05
C ASN A 421 11.52 0.18 6.55
N LEU A 422 11.52 -0.84 5.69
CA LEU A 422 11.56 -0.61 4.25
C LEU A 422 10.30 0.10 3.76
N ALA A 423 9.11 -0.29 4.22
CA ALA A 423 7.87 0.39 3.87
C ALA A 423 7.89 1.87 4.31
N ILE A 424 8.30 2.15 5.55
CA ILE A 424 8.43 3.53 6.07
C ILE A 424 9.43 4.34 5.23
N ARG A 425 10.60 3.75 4.91
CA ARG A 425 11.64 4.40 4.12
C ARG A 425 11.15 4.85 2.74
N HIS A 426 10.24 4.08 2.14
CA HIS A 426 9.70 4.32 0.81
C HIS A 426 8.35 5.06 0.80
N GLY A 427 7.86 5.53 1.97
CA GLY A 427 6.59 6.25 2.06
C GLY A 427 5.35 5.36 1.88
N LEU A 428 5.49 4.05 2.11
CA LEU A 428 4.45 3.03 1.90
C LEU A 428 3.87 2.48 3.20
N HIS A 429 4.24 3.02 4.36
CA HIS A 429 3.71 2.50 5.63
C HIS A 429 2.28 2.99 5.90
N ASN A 430 1.32 2.08 5.83
CA ASN A 430 -0.09 2.34 6.10
C ASN A 430 -0.38 2.45 7.61
N ASN A 431 -0.29 3.66 8.17
CA ASN A 431 -0.51 3.87 9.62
C ASN A 431 -1.94 3.50 10.09
N LYS A 432 -2.97 3.57 9.21
CA LYS A 432 -4.34 3.11 9.55
C LYS A 432 -4.37 1.61 9.91
N ARG A 433 -3.40 0.84 9.42
CA ARG A 433 -3.20 -0.59 9.72
C ARG A 433 -2.12 -0.87 10.78
N ALA A 434 -1.40 0.14 11.29
CA ALA A 434 -0.33 -0.06 12.29
C ALA A 434 -0.75 -0.88 13.52
N LYS A 435 -1.99 -0.72 14.02
CA LYS A 435 -2.54 -1.56 15.12
C LYS A 435 -3.11 -2.91 14.67
N LYS A 436 -3.35 -3.08 13.36
CA LYS A 436 -3.95 -4.24 12.69
C LYS A 436 -2.93 -4.86 11.72
N LYS A 437 -1.88 -5.47 12.29
CA LYS A 437 -0.82 -6.21 11.55
C LYS A 437 0.20 -5.36 10.75
N GLY A 438 0.12 -4.02 10.83
CA GLY A 438 1.17 -3.14 10.32
C GLY A 438 1.31 -3.20 8.80
N VAL A 439 2.51 -3.55 8.31
CA VAL A 439 2.73 -3.71 6.87
C VAL A 439 2.10 -4.93 6.27
N GLU A 440 1.77 -5.97 7.06
CA GLU A 440 0.99 -7.14 6.60
C GLU A 440 1.58 -7.82 5.35
N ILE A 441 2.42 -8.84 5.58
CA ILE A 441 3.08 -9.59 4.52
C ILE A 441 2.30 -10.88 4.29
N GLU A 442 1.62 -10.94 3.14
CA GLU A 442 0.71 -12.02 2.72
C GLU A 442 1.35 -12.85 1.60
N GLY A 443 2.00 -12.19 0.63
CA GLY A 443 2.59 -12.86 -0.52
C GLY A 443 4.07 -13.23 -0.36
N ILE A 444 4.45 -14.44 -0.78
CA ILE A 444 5.85 -14.80 -1.02
C ILE A 444 6.01 -15.73 -2.22
N ALA A 445 6.95 -15.40 -3.10
CA ALA A 445 7.37 -16.26 -4.20
C ALA A 445 8.90 -16.29 -4.32
N THR A 446 9.43 -17.38 -4.85
CA THR A 446 10.87 -17.54 -5.08
C THR A 446 11.15 -17.97 -6.50
N ALA A 447 12.29 -17.56 -7.04
CA ALA A 447 12.75 -18.04 -8.34
C ALA A 447 14.24 -17.85 -8.52
N LYS A 448 14.85 -18.76 -9.29
CA LYS A 448 16.22 -18.59 -9.76
C LYS A 448 16.23 -17.89 -11.11
N MET A 449 16.76 -16.67 -11.18
CA MET A 449 16.91 -15.90 -12.42
C MET A 449 18.37 -15.48 -12.61
N ASN A 450 18.91 -15.70 -13.80
CA ASN A 450 20.32 -15.40 -14.13
C ASN A 450 21.35 -15.94 -13.10
N GLY A 451 21.06 -17.09 -12.48
CA GLY A 451 21.95 -17.71 -11.49
C GLY A 451 21.74 -17.27 -10.04
N THR A 452 20.94 -16.22 -9.79
CA THR A 452 20.60 -15.74 -8.45
C THR A 452 19.23 -16.27 -8.03
N ASN A 453 19.13 -16.79 -6.80
CA ASN A 453 17.86 -17.08 -6.16
C ASN A 453 17.28 -15.77 -5.60
N TYR A 454 16.10 -15.39 -6.06
CA TYR A 454 15.35 -14.25 -5.56
C TYR A 454 14.16 -14.71 -4.72
N ALA A 455 13.85 -13.94 -3.68
CA ALA A 455 12.56 -13.97 -3.01
C ALA A 455 11.83 -12.64 -3.27
N PHE A 456 10.53 -12.73 -3.51
CA PHE A 456 9.62 -11.62 -3.78
C PHE A 456 8.57 -11.63 -2.67
N VAL A 457 8.57 -10.61 -1.83
CA VAL A 457 7.78 -10.55 -0.59
C VAL A 457 6.75 -9.44 -0.73
N GLY A 458 5.47 -9.79 -0.84
CA GLY A 458 4.36 -8.86 -1.12
C GLY A 458 3.65 -8.36 0.13
N SER A 459 3.21 -7.11 0.06
CA SER A 459 2.33 -6.49 1.05
C SER A 459 1.06 -5.99 0.37
N GLU A 460 -0.08 -6.63 0.67
CA GLU A 460 -1.39 -6.26 0.13
C GLU A 460 -1.74 -4.83 0.57
N ARG A 461 -1.63 -4.53 1.87
CA ARG A 461 -2.09 -3.27 2.49
C ARG A 461 -1.18 -2.07 2.26
N SER A 462 0.04 -2.32 1.80
CA SER A 462 1.06 -1.29 1.56
C SER A 462 1.47 -1.19 0.08
N ASN A 463 0.83 -1.96 -0.81
CA ASN A 463 0.98 -1.88 -2.27
C ASN A 463 2.42 -2.04 -2.77
N PHE A 464 3.15 -3.05 -2.29
CA PHE A 464 4.51 -3.30 -2.74
C PHE A 464 4.91 -4.77 -2.81
N VAL A 465 6.00 -5.02 -3.54
CA VAL A 465 6.79 -6.25 -3.47
C VAL A 465 8.25 -5.91 -3.16
N ALA A 466 8.78 -6.41 -2.04
CA ALA A 466 10.18 -6.29 -1.67
C ALA A 466 10.99 -7.45 -2.25
N VAL A 467 12.07 -7.14 -2.97
CA VAL A 467 12.91 -8.12 -3.65
C VAL A 467 14.16 -8.40 -2.83
N TYR A 468 14.48 -9.67 -2.63
CA TYR A 468 15.67 -10.12 -1.90
C TYR A 468 16.48 -11.09 -2.75
N ASN A 469 17.81 -10.98 -2.68
CA ASN A 469 18.72 -12.06 -3.06
C ASN A 469 18.84 -13.03 -1.88
N VAL A 470 18.48 -14.29 -2.11
CA VAL A 470 18.46 -15.38 -1.12
C VAL A 470 19.40 -16.52 -1.52
N ASN A 471 20.49 -16.22 -2.23
CA ASN A 471 21.58 -17.18 -2.46
C ASN A 471 22.16 -17.74 -1.15
N ASP A 472 22.13 -16.94 -0.09
CA ASP A 472 22.38 -17.36 1.28
C ASP A 472 21.06 -17.23 2.09
N PRO A 473 20.31 -18.33 2.29
CA PRO A 473 19.05 -18.30 3.04
C PRO A 473 19.19 -17.88 4.51
N ALA A 474 20.41 -17.94 5.08
CA ALA A 474 20.68 -17.46 6.44
C ALA A 474 20.98 -15.95 6.50
N ASN A 475 21.14 -15.30 5.34
CA ASN A 475 21.41 -13.87 5.23
C ASN A 475 20.79 -13.25 3.95
N PRO A 476 19.45 -13.25 3.79
CA PRO A 476 18.78 -12.56 2.70
C PRO A 476 19.24 -11.11 2.55
N GLN A 477 19.54 -10.69 1.32
CA GLN A 477 19.96 -9.32 1.01
C GLN A 477 18.86 -8.58 0.26
N PHE A 478 18.33 -7.50 0.83
CA PHE A 478 17.39 -6.63 0.13
C PHE A 478 18.04 -6.05 -1.13
N VAL A 479 17.31 -6.11 -2.24
CA VAL A 479 17.73 -5.60 -3.56
C VAL A 479 16.99 -4.30 -3.84
N GLN A 480 15.66 -4.34 -3.89
CA GLN A 480 14.85 -3.19 -4.27
C GLN A 480 13.40 -3.32 -3.80
N MET A 481 12.70 -2.19 -3.80
CA MET A 481 11.26 -2.11 -3.57
C MET A 481 10.55 -1.94 -4.92
N LEU A 482 9.56 -2.79 -5.21
CA LEU A 482 8.68 -2.64 -6.37
C LEU A 482 7.35 -2.05 -5.91
N PHE A 483 7.03 -0.83 -6.32
CA PHE A 483 5.67 -0.29 -6.08
C PHE A 483 4.68 -0.97 -7.01
N THR A 484 3.50 -1.34 -6.51
CA THR A 484 2.44 -1.98 -7.30
C THR A 484 1.22 -1.09 -7.37
N THR A 485 0.17 -1.58 -8.01
CA THR A 485 -1.21 -1.11 -7.78
C THR A 485 -1.77 -1.70 -6.48
N ASN A 486 -2.98 -1.30 -6.11
CA ASN A 486 -3.57 -1.61 -4.81
C ASN A 486 -3.83 -3.11 -4.61
N GLY A 487 -3.36 -3.64 -3.49
CA GLY A 487 -3.52 -5.05 -3.10
C GLY A 487 -2.84 -6.08 -3.99
N PRO A 488 -1.49 -6.08 -4.08
CA PRO A 488 -0.76 -7.15 -4.77
C PRO A 488 -0.95 -8.50 -4.08
N GLU A 489 -1.59 -9.43 -4.79
CA GLU A 489 -1.92 -10.78 -4.32
C GLU A 489 -1.09 -11.84 -5.07
N GLY A 490 -1.25 -11.90 -6.39
CA GLY A 490 -0.57 -12.86 -7.24
C GLY A 490 0.86 -12.44 -7.56
N ILE A 491 1.87 -13.09 -6.99
CA ILE A 491 3.29 -12.86 -7.29
C ILE A 491 3.83 -14.00 -8.15
N LEU A 492 4.04 -13.73 -9.45
CA LEU A 492 4.41 -14.74 -10.43
C LEU A 492 5.78 -14.46 -11.08
N PRO A 493 6.86 -15.08 -10.58
CA PRO A 493 8.13 -15.11 -11.30
C PRO A 493 8.01 -15.88 -12.62
N ILE A 494 8.64 -15.37 -13.69
CA ILE A 494 8.70 -15.99 -15.03
C ILE A 494 10.19 -16.12 -15.43
N PRO A 495 10.92 -17.10 -14.88
CA PRO A 495 12.38 -17.14 -14.95
C PRO A 495 12.93 -17.26 -16.37
N GLU A 496 12.26 -18.03 -17.24
CA GLU A 496 12.64 -18.24 -18.63
C GLU A 496 12.55 -16.96 -19.48
N ARG A 497 11.88 -15.93 -18.96
CA ARG A 497 11.78 -14.60 -19.56
C ARG A 497 12.48 -13.50 -18.75
N ASN A 498 13.11 -13.85 -17.63
CA ASN A 498 13.67 -12.88 -16.68
C ASN A 498 12.65 -11.80 -16.29
N MET A 499 11.42 -12.23 -16.00
CA MET A 499 10.31 -11.35 -15.69
C MET A 499 9.65 -11.71 -14.36
N LEU A 500 8.92 -10.74 -13.81
CA LEU A 500 7.98 -10.90 -12.71
C LEU A 500 6.66 -10.28 -13.14
N ALA A 501 5.55 -10.97 -12.91
CA ALA A 501 4.21 -10.40 -12.98
C ALA A 501 3.63 -10.31 -11.57
N VAL A 502 2.96 -9.19 -11.28
CA VAL A 502 2.24 -8.98 -10.02
C VAL A 502 0.81 -8.61 -10.33
N SER A 503 -0.14 -9.44 -9.90
CA SER A 503 -1.57 -9.16 -9.97
C SER A 503 -2.00 -8.40 -8.71
N SER A 504 -2.77 -7.35 -8.89
CA SER A 504 -3.32 -6.52 -7.83
C SER A 504 -4.85 -6.58 -7.89
N GLU A 505 -5.49 -6.95 -6.79
CA GLU A 505 -6.91 -7.35 -6.79
C GLU A 505 -7.88 -6.18 -6.56
N VAL A 506 -7.46 -5.12 -5.88
CA VAL A 506 -8.38 -4.05 -5.45
C VAL A 506 -8.92 -3.29 -6.66
N ASP A 507 -10.25 -3.27 -6.80
CA ASP A 507 -10.96 -2.52 -7.83
C ASP A 507 -12.09 -1.68 -7.21
N GLU A 508 -11.88 -0.37 -7.15
CA GLU A 508 -12.84 0.63 -6.70
C GLU A 508 -13.03 1.69 -7.81
N PRO A 509 -13.86 1.42 -8.83
CA PRO A 509 -13.98 2.26 -10.01
C PRO A 509 -14.36 3.73 -9.72
N ASP A 510 -15.14 3.98 -8.66
CA ASP A 510 -15.56 5.33 -8.24
C ASP A 510 -14.38 6.19 -7.74
N ASN A 511 -13.33 5.55 -7.23
CA ASN A 511 -12.08 6.17 -6.78
C ASN A 511 -10.99 6.11 -7.86
N ALA A 512 -11.28 5.50 -9.02
CA ALA A 512 -10.32 5.20 -10.08
C ALA A 512 -9.10 4.37 -9.61
N VAL A 513 -9.26 3.64 -8.49
CA VAL A 513 -8.39 2.53 -8.11
C VAL A 513 -8.90 1.31 -8.88
N ARG A 514 -8.05 0.68 -9.68
CA ARG A 514 -8.46 -0.44 -10.54
C ARG A 514 -7.55 -1.63 -10.33
N SER A 515 -8.13 -2.83 -10.38
CA SER A 515 -7.35 -4.06 -10.45
C SER A 515 -6.47 -4.06 -11.71
N ALA A 516 -5.25 -4.56 -11.57
CA ALA A 516 -4.26 -4.52 -12.63
C ALA A 516 -3.24 -5.65 -12.53
N VAL A 517 -2.57 -5.94 -13.64
CA VAL A 517 -1.36 -6.77 -13.69
C VAL A 517 -0.18 -5.87 -14.02
N THR A 518 0.80 -5.80 -13.13
CA THR A 518 2.06 -5.07 -13.35
C THR A 518 3.17 -6.04 -13.74
N LEU A 519 3.91 -5.70 -14.80
CA LEU A 519 5.00 -6.49 -15.34
C LEU A 519 6.34 -5.82 -15.05
N TYR A 520 7.31 -6.63 -14.64
CA TYR A 520 8.69 -6.23 -14.42
C TYR A 520 9.66 -7.12 -15.18
N ARG A 521 10.82 -6.57 -15.56
CA ARG A 521 11.92 -7.28 -16.20
C ARG A 521 13.22 -7.10 -15.42
N LEU A 522 13.92 -8.18 -15.15
CA LEU A 522 15.25 -8.18 -14.55
C LEU A 522 16.31 -7.65 -15.54
N GLY A 523 17.20 -6.78 -15.07
CA GLY A 523 18.31 -6.21 -15.83
C GLY A 523 17.98 -4.95 -16.63
N GLY A 524 16.91 -4.24 -16.26
CA GLY A 524 16.47 -3.00 -16.90
C GLY A 524 16.95 -1.72 -16.18
N GLU A 525 16.55 -0.55 -16.68
CA GLU A 525 16.85 0.73 -16.04
C GLU A 525 15.80 1.04 -14.96
N GLU A 526 16.16 0.81 -13.69
CA GLU A 526 15.30 1.14 -12.55
C GLU A 526 15.14 2.66 -12.42
N SER A 527 13.89 3.14 -12.43
CA SER A 527 13.55 4.58 -12.31
C SER A 527 12.81 4.92 -11.00
N GLN A 528 12.48 3.91 -10.19
CA GLN A 528 11.79 4.05 -8.91
C GLN A 528 12.49 3.19 -7.85
N PRO A 529 12.53 3.61 -6.57
CA PRO A 529 11.94 4.84 -6.05
C PRO A 529 12.69 6.10 -6.53
N SER A 530 11.96 7.21 -6.67
CA SER A 530 12.51 8.52 -7.03
C SER A 530 12.85 9.39 -5.81
N ILE A 531 12.30 9.05 -4.64
CA ILE A 531 12.58 9.65 -3.34
C ILE A 531 12.46 8.58 -2.23
N VAL A 532 13.31 8.68 -1.22
CA VAL A 532 13.31 7.82 -0.02
C VAL A 532 13.67 8.66 1.22
N SER A 533 13.46 8.12 2.42
CA SER A 533 13.98 8.75 3.63
C SER A 533 15.32 8.17 4.11
N ALA A 534 16.09 9.01 4.80
CA ALA A 534 17.20 8.58 5.61
C ALA A 534 16.72 7.99 6.95
N ASP A 535 17.65 7.40 7.69
CA ASP A 535 17.41 6.99 9.07
C ASP A 535 17.61 8.17 10.04
N GLN A 536 16.73 8.27 11.03
CA GLN A 536 16.84 9.16 12.19
C GLN A 536 17.03 8.29 13.44
N GLY A 537 18.28 8.19 13.90
CA GLY A 537 18.63 7.21 14.93
C GLY A 537 18.70 5.80 14.33
N ASP A 538 18.00 4.84 14.95
CA ASP A 538 17.97 3.44 14.52
C ASP A 538 16.78 3.10 13.60
N ALA A 539 15.99 4.10 13.19
CA ALA A 539 14.77 3.91 12.40
C ALA A 539 14.67 4.91 11.23
N PRO A 540 13.99 4.55 10.13
CA PRO A 540 13.71 5.47 9.03
C PRO A 540 12.82 6.63 9.47
N ILE A 541 13.02 7.81 8.88
CA ILE A 541 12.10 8.93 9.04
C ILE A 541 10.78 8.55 8.38
N GLY A 542 9.68 8.65 9.12
CA GLY A 542 8.34 8.41 8.58
C GLY A 542 7.80 9.60 7.79
N TRP A 543 7.30 9.34 6.59
CA TRP A 543 6.83 10.35 5.64
C TRP A 543 5.78 9.78 4.69
N GLY A 544 5.10 10.68 4.00
CA GLY A 544 4.10 10.44 2.96
C GLY A 544 3.34 11.74 2.72
N ALA A 545 2.32 11.68 1.86
CA ALA A 545 1.42 12.77 1.53
C ALA A 545 2.13 14.11 1.28
N LEU A 546 3.08 14.12 0.33
CA LEU A 546 3.90 15.30 0.04
C LEU A 546 3.14 16.32 -0.83
N GLY A 547 2.20 17.05 -0.20
CA GLY A 547 1.29 17.99 -0.86
C GLY A 547 1.89 19.33 -1.29
N ALA A 548 3.07 19.73 -0.78
CA ALA A 548 3.66 21.03 -1.11
C ALA A 548 5.19 20.99 -1.24
N LEU A 549 5.79 21.91 -2.01
CA LEU A 549 7.24 21.93 -2.24
C LEU A 549 7.83 23.34 -2.36
N THR A 550 8.97 23.60 -1.70
CA THR A 550 9.74 24.84 -1.86
C THR A 550 11.25 24.59 -1.85
N ALA A 551 12.04 25.48 -2.45
CA ALA A 551 13.49 25.38 -2.48
C ALA A 551 14.16 26.28 -1.44
N ASP A 552 15.32 25.85 -0.93
CA ASP A 552 16.21 26.76 -0.21
C ASP A 552 16.79 27.79 -1.21
N PRO A 553 16.60 29.11 -0.97
CA PRO A 553 17.06 30.13 -1.90
C PRO A 553 18.59 30.24 -2.00
N LYS A 554 19.34 29.58 -1.09
CA LYS A 554 20.80 29.63 -1.03
C LYS A 554 21.48 28.29 -1.36
N ASP A 555 20.72 27.20 -1.41
CA ASP A 555 21.25 25.86 -1.67
C ASP A 555 20.40 25.14 -2.72
N ALA A 556 20.95 25.01 -3.93
CA ALA A 556 20.26 24.39 -5.05
C ALA A 556 19.93 22.90 -4.85
N ASN A 557 20.54 22.25 -3.86
CA ASN A 557 20.29 20.85 -3.55
C ASN A 557 19.32 20.65 -2.38
N ARG A 558 18.95 21.70 -1.66
CA ARG A 558 18.04 21.59 -0.52
C ARG A 558 16.65 22.06 -0.90
N LEU A 559 15.68 21.17 -0.73
CA LEU A 559 14.26 21.47 -0.84
C LEU A 559 13.57 21.19 0.49
N TYR A 560 12.36 21.73 0.63
CA TYR A 560 11.45 21.42 1.73
C TYR A 560 10.11 21.00 1.15
N ALA A 561 9.58 19.88 1.63
CA ALA A 561 8.21 19.45 1.36
C ALA A 561 7.37 19.52 2.65
N ALA A 562 6.05 19.49 2.53
CA ALA A 562 5.17 19.41 3.69
C ALA A 562 4.17 18.26 3.54
N SER A 563 3.70 17.74 4.68
CA SER A 563 2.57 16.81 4.71
C SER A 563 1.24 17.53 4.79
N ASP A 564 0.21 16.98 4.15
CA ASP A 564 -1.18 17.37 4.33
C ASP A 564 -1.79 16.82 5.65
N SER A 565 -3.12 16.91 5.79
CA SER A 565 -3.88 16.38 6.93
C SER A 565 -4.05 14.86 7.01
N ALA A 566 -3.40 14.08 6.13
CA ALA A 566 -3.30 12.63 6.26
C ALA A 566 -2.61 12.25 7.58
N TYR A 567 -1.68 13.09 8.06
CA TYR A 567 -0.97 12.90 9.33
C TYR A 567 -1.52 13.78 10.46
N ALA A 568 -1.31 13.37 11.72
CA ALA A 568 -1.82 14.10 12.88
C ALA A 568 -1.17 15.49 13.07
N ASN A 569 0.09 15.63 12.63
CA ASN A 569 0.83 16.88 12.73
C ASN A 569 1.16 17.36 11.32
N GLY A 570 1.14 18.67 11.10
CA GLY A 570 1.75 19.28 9.91
C GLY A 570 3.27 19.12 9.95
N TRP A 571 3.81 18.27 9.10
CA TRP A 571 5.24 18.02 9.00
C TRP A 571 5.87 18.83 7.88
N VAL A 572 7.10 19.29 8.11
CA VAL A 572 8.00 19.79 7.06
C VAL A 572 9.20 18.85 6.96
N TYR A 573 9.47 18.40 5.75
CA TYR A 573 10.54 17.47 5.40
C TYR A 573 11.67 18.22 4.69
N THR A 574 12.91 18.05 5.15
CA THR A 574 14.09 18.55 4.43
C THR A 574 14.55 17.48 3.43
N ILE A 575 14.72 17.85 2.16
CA ILE A 575 15.09 16.95 1.07
C ILE A 575 16.46 17.34 0.50
N ASP A 576 17.38 16.37 0.42
CA ASP A 576 18.60 16.43 -0.37
C ASP A 576 18.32 15.96 -1.80
N ALA A 577 18.14 16.93 -2.69
CA ALA A 577 17.91 16.73 -4.11
C ALA A 577 19.22 16.56 -4.91
N SER A 578 20.41 16.51 -4.31
CA SER A 578 21.64 16.13 -5.02
C SER A 578 21.74 14.63 -5.30
N LYS A 579 20.94 13.82 -4.60
CA LYS A 579 20.91 12.35 -4.68
C LYS A 579 19.89 11.86 -5.70
N GLN A 580 20.10 10.65 -6.21
CA GLN A 580 19.11 9.89 -6.97
C GLN A 580 19.07 8.45 -6.41
N PRO A 581 17.95 8.03 -5.77
CA PRO A 581 16.76 8.82 -5.41
C PRO A 581 17.07 10.06 -4.55
N ALA A 582 16.18 11.05 -4.55
CA ALA A 582 16.25 12.16 -3.59
C ALA A 582 16.08 11.60 -2.15
N VAL A 583 16.66 12.28 -1.16
CA VAL A 583 16.65 11.76 0.22
C VAL A 583 16.02 12.75 1.18
N ILE A 584 14.96 12.36 1.87
CA ILE A 584 14.43 13.08 3.04
C ILE A 584 15.40 12.89 4.20
N THR A 585 16.05 13.96 4.63
CA THR A 585 17.10 13.92 5.67
C THR A 585 16.61 14.33 7.05
N GLU A 586 15.44 14.97 7.12
CA GLU A 586 14.89 15.50 8.37
C GLU A 586 13.37 15.63 8.28
N ARG A 587 12.68 15.45 9.41
CA ARG A 587 11.25 15.77 9.61
C ARG A 587 11.09 16.66 10.83
N ARG A 588 10.40 17.79 10.69
CA ARG A 588 10.11 18.74 11.79
C ARG A 588 8.62 19.09 11.82
N ALA A 589 8.03 19.13 13.00
CA ALA A 589 6.64 19.57 13.15
C ALA A 589 6.55 21.10 13.05
N VAL A 590 5.51 21.59 12.39
CA VAL A 590 5.04 22.96 12.57
C VAL A 590 4.45 23.09 13.96
N LYS A 591 4.81 24.17 14.67
CA LYS A 591 4.52 24.34 16.09
C LYS A 591 3.68 25.56 16.39
N ARG A 592 2.81 25.44 17.39
CA ARG A 592 2.08 26.54 18.04
C ARG A 592 2.40 26.48 19.52
N ASP A 593 2.91 27.59 20.07
CA ASP A 593 3.29 27.69 21.49
C ASP A 593 4.26 26.60 21.98
N GLY A 594 5.15 26.14 21.08
CA GLY A 594 6.18 25.13 21.38
C GLY A 594 5.74 23.67 21.25
N ALA A 595 4.46 23.40 20.98
CA ALA A 595 3.92 22.07 20.71
C ALA A 595 3.55 21.93 19.22
N PRO A 596 3.49 20.70 18.65
CA PRO A 596 2.95 20.49 17.31
C PRO A 596 1.59 21.19 17.15
N ALA A 597 1.43 21.93 16.05
CA ALA A 597 0.18 22.63 15.77
C ALA A 597 -0.89 21.63 15.30
N GLU A 598 -2.01 21.60 16.03
CA GLU A 598 -3.20 20.83 15.66
C GLU A 598 -3.95 21.49 14.50
N ASP A 599 -4.73 20.67 13.77
CA ASP A 599 -5.61 21.06 12.66
C ASP A 599 -4.92 21.84 11.54
N LEU A 600 -3.66 21.52 11.24
CA LEU A 600 -2.99 22.00 10.04
C LEU A 600 -3.18 21.04 8.88
N ASP A 601 -3.72 21.58 7.80
CA ASP A 601 -3.87 20.92 6.51
C ASP A 601 -3.00 21.70 5.52
N ILE A 602 -1.74 21.30 5.35
CA ILE A 602 -0.74 22.11 4.64
C ILE A 602 -0.79 21.80 3.15
N GLU A 603 -1.33 22.74 2.39
CA GLU A 603 -1.41 22.66 0.92
C GLU A 603 -0.40 23.57 0.23
N GLY A 604 0.46 24.26 0.99
CA GLY A 604 1.48 25.13 0.42
C GLY A 604 2.57 25.50 1.40
N ILE A 605 3.81 25.61 0.90
CA ILE A 605 4.96 26.06 1.69
C ILE A 605 5.87 26.96 0.86
N SER A 606 6.40 28.02 1.47
CA SER A 606 7.40 28.89 0.84
C SER A 606 8.43 29.36 1.87
N VAL A 607 9.71 29.37 1.51
CA VAL A 607 10.73 30.02 2.34
C VAL A 607 10.46 31.53 2.39
N ALA A 608 10.28 32.08 3.59
CA ALA A 608 9.99 33.50 3.79
C ALA A 608 11.24 34.37 3.62
N ALA A 609 11.06 35.66 3.36
CA ALA A 609 12.14 36.61 3.14
C ALA A 609 13.09 36.77 4.35
N ASP A 610 12.65 36.44 5.55
CA ASP A 610 13.44 36.46 6.80
C ASP A 610 14.11 35.11 7.13
N GLY A 611 13.90 34.08 6.31
CA GLY A 611 14.43 32.73 6.48
C GLY A 611 13.54 31.77 7.27
N GLY A 612 12.34 32.22 7.69
CA GLY A 612 11.26 31.35 8.16
C GLY A 612 10.49 30.70 7.01
N PHE A 613 9.22 30.36 7.24
CA PHE A 613 8.34 29.82 6.21
C PHE A 613 6.95 30.46 6.24
N TRP A 614 6.41 30.68 5.06
CA TRP A 614 4.98 30.84 4.84
C TRP A 614 4.36 29.47 4.57
N ILE A 615 3.22 29.20 5.20
CA ILE A 615 2.46 27.96 5.07
C ILE A 615 1.05 28.33 4.68
N ALA A 616 0.55 27.82 3.56
CA ALA A 616 -0.88 27.85 3.26
C ALA A 616 -1.53 26.64 3.90
N SER A 617 -2.61 26.88 4.64
CA SER A 617 -3.45 25.82 5.16
C SER A 617 -4.88 25.96 4.67
N GLU A 618 -5.40 24.89 4.06
CA GLU A 618 -6.76 24.84 3.50
C GLU A 618 -7.81 24.90 4.61
N GLY A 619 -7.61 24.16 5.70
CA GLY A 619 -8.59 24.06 6.77
C GLY A 619 -9.93 23.53 6.27
N LYS A 620 -10.95 23.48 7.14
CA LYS A 620 -12.21 22.79 6.79
C LYS A 620 -13.06 23.54 5.76
N LYS A 621 -13.13 24.87 5.88
CA LYS A 621 -13.87 25.75 4.97
C LYS A 621 -13.61 27.22 5.24
N GLY A 622 -13.87 28.04 4.22
CA GLY A 622 -13.95 29.50 4.33
C GLY A 622 -12.83 30.12 5.16
N LYS A 623 -13.17 30.77 6.28
CA LYS A 623 -12.21 31.48 7.15
C LYS A 623 -11.15 30.60 7.84
N ASP A 624 -11.31 29.28 7.75
CA ASP A 624 -10.32 28.35 8.27
C ASP A 624 -9.11 28.24 7.32
N ASN A 625 -9.28 28.67 6.06
CA ASN A 625 -8.19 28.89 5.11
C ASN A 625 -7.33 30.07 5.56
N ARG A 626 -6.04 29.82 5.80
CA ARG A 626 -5.11 30.83 6.34
C ARG A 626 -3.70 30.65 5.83
N LEU A 627 -2.96 31.75 5.80
CA LEU A 627 -1.51 31.69 5.73
C LEU A 627 -0.92 31.80 7.14
N PHE A 628 0.04 30.97 7.46
CA PHE A 628 0.82 31.06 8.69
C PHE A 628 2.25 31.47 8.36
N HIS A 629 2.78 32.44 9.09
CA HIS A 629 4.20 32.73 9.09
C HIS A 629 4.87 31.97 10.24
N THR A 630 5.99 31.33 9.98
CA THR A 630 6.78 30.62 10.99
C THR A 630 8.19 31.20 11.08
N ASP A 631 8.83 31.04 12.23
CA ASP A 631 10.28 31.22 12.31
C ASP A 631 11.03 30.03 11.64
N LYS A 632 12.36 30.12 11.56
CA LYS A 632 13.22 29.05 11.00
C LYS A 632 13.08 27.68 11.69
N ASP A 633 12.57 27.67 12.92
CA ASP A 633 12.37 26.48 13.75
C ASP A 633 10.91 26.00 13.68
N LEU A 634 10.12 26.54 12.73
CA LEU A 634 8.72 26.22 12.43
C LEU A 634 7.73 26.57 13.54
N ASN A 635 8.06 27.52 14.42
CA ASN A 635 7.06 28.06 15.36
C ASN A 635 6.22 29.12 14.65
N ILE A 636 4.90 28.96 14.66
CA ILE A 636 3.95 29.94 14.11
C ILE A 636 4.10 31.25 14.89
N THR A 637 4.39 32.33 14.15
CA THR A 637 4.60 33.69 14.69
C THR A 637 3.46 34.63 14.34
N SER A 638 2.78 34.41 13.22
CA SER A 638 1.59 35.18 12.83
C SER A 638 0.72 34.41 11.83
N ALA A 639 -0.49 34.90 11.61
CA ALA A 639 -1.41 34.39 10.60
C ALA A 639 -1.98 35.54 9.75
N VAL A 640 -2.26 35.25 8.48
CA VAL A 640 -2.98 36.12 7.55
C VAL A 640 -4.30 35.45 7.20
N GLU A 641 -5.39 36.19 7.42
CA GLU A 641 -6.73 35.75 7.08
C GLU A 641 -7.08 36.14 5.64
N LEU A 642 -7.91 35.33 4.99
CA LEU A 642 -8.55 35.70 3.74
C LEU A 642 -9.60 36.80 3.97
N PRO A 643 -9.82 37.71 3.01
CA PRO A 643 -10.93 38.65 3.06
C PRO A 643 -12.27 37.93 3.20
N ALA A 644 -13.20 38.49 3.99
CA ALA A 644 -14.49 37.86 4.27
C ALA A 644 -15.29 37.55 2.99
N ASP A 645 -15.25 38.45 2.01
CA ASP A 645 -15.88 38.31 0.70
C ASP A 645 -15.25 37.25 -0.21
N VAL A 646 -14.15 36.63 0.21
CA VAL A 646 -13.59 35.45 -0.44
C VAL A 646 -13.85 34.22 0.42
N ALA A 647 -13.55 34.31 1.71
CA ALA A 647 -13.74 33.23 2.66
C ALA A 647 -15.18 32.72 2.71
N GLU A 648 -16.19 33.57 2.61
CA GLU A 648 -17.60 33.14 2.64
C GLU A 648 -18.02 32.28 1.43
N HIS A 649 -17.22 32.28 0.36
CA HIS A 649 -17.48 31.54 -0.88
C HIS A 649 -16.58 30.32 -1.09
N ILE A 650 -15.68 30.02 -0.15
CA ILE A 650 -14.82 28.83 -0.19
C ILE A 650 -15.49 27.69 0.57
N GLY A 651 -15.71 26.57 -0.13
CA GLY A 651 -16.21 25.33 0.44
C GLY A 651 -15.09 24.47 1.02
N LYS A 652 -15.09 23.18 0.68
CA LYS A 652 -14.07 22.22 1.10
C LYS A 652 -12.79 22.22 0.24
N TRP A 653 -12.69 23.15 -0.71
CA TRP A 653 -11.60 23.24 -1.68
C TRP A 653 -11.10 24.67 -1.65
N GLY A 654 -9.92 24.88 -1.09
CA GLY A 654 -9.45 26.16 -0.60
C GLY A 654 -8.09 26.54 -1.17
N LEU A 655 -7.19 26.98 -0.30
CA LEU A 655 -5.85 27.42 -0.69
C LEU A 655 -4.98 26.25 -1.11
N GLU A 656 -4.31 26.42 -2.24
CA GLU A 656 -3.42 25.43 -2.86
C GLU A 656 -2.14 26.16 -3.27
N GLY A 657 -1.07 25.88 -2.56
CA GLY A 657 0.21 26.55 -2.72
C GLY A 657 0.30 27.93 -2.06
N VAL A 658 1.54 28.28 -1.73
CA VAL A 658 1.93 29.64 -1.40
C VAL A 658 3.33 29.91 -1.92
N SER A 659 3.54 31.11 -2.46
CA SER A 659 4.88 31.55 -2.86
C SER A 659 5.18 32.95 -2.34
N SER A 660 6.40 33.14 -1.84
CA SER A 660 6.92 34.45 -1.43
C SER A 660 7.98 34.95 -2.42
N THR A 661 7.89 36.22 -2.78
CA THR A 661 8.96 36.92 -3.50
C THR A 661 8.95 38.41 -3.15
N LYS A 662 10.00 39.14 -3.52
CA LYS A 662 10.05 40.59 -3.32
C LYS A 662 9.65 41.33 -4.59
N ASP A 663 8.85 42.37 -4.43
CA ASP A 663 8.60 43.33 -5.51
C ASP A 663 9.82 44.22 -5.79
N GLU A 664 9.68 45.07 -6.81
CA GLU A 664 10.70 46.05 -7.21
C GLU A 664 11.13 47.02 -6.08
N ASN A 665 10.29 47.21 -5.07
CA ASN A 665 10.54 48.06 -3.90
C ASN A 665 11.10 47.27 -2.71
N GLY A 666 11.34 45.97 -2.86
CA GLY A 666 11.84 45.08 -1.83
C GLY A 666 10.80 44.66 -0.79
N VAL A 667 9.51 44.92 -1.03
CA VAL A 667 8.41 44.48 -0.17
C VAL A 667 8.10 43.03 -0.49
N GLU A 668 7.99 42.19 0.54
CA GLU A 668 7.60 40.79 0.38
C GLU A 668 6.13 40.70 -0.02
N GLN A 669 5.87 40.00 -1.12
CA GLN A 669 4.57 39.73 -1.69
C GLN A 669 4.32 38.22 -1.59
N LEU A 670 3.13 37.83 -1.13
CA LEU A 670 2.70 36.43 -1.10
C LEU A 670 1.72 36.18 -2.23
N PHE A 671 1.83 35.02 -2.85
CA PHE A 671 0.93 34.54 -3.88
C PHE A 671 0.29 33.23 -3.44
N VAL A 672 -1.01 33.09 -3.67
CA VAL A 672 -1.78 31.88 -3.35
C VAL A 672 -2.69 31.52 -4.53
N ALA A 673 -2.96 30.24 -4.74
CA ALA A 673 -4.04 29.80 -5.62
C ALA A 673 -5.24 29.33 -4.80
N VAL A 674 -6.43 29.45 -5.37
CA VAL A 674 -7.64 28.78 -4.88
C VAL A 674 -7.90 27.59 -5.80
N GLN A 675 -8.05 26.38 -5.24
CA GLN A 675 -8.13 25.14 -6.02
C GLN A 675 -9.22 25.19 -7.08
N ARG A 676 -10.40 25.67 -6.66
CA ARG A 676 -11.67 25.56 -7.39
C ARG A 676 -12.44 26.87 -7.40
N PRO A 677 -13.43 27.01 -8.30
CA PRO A 677 -14.29 28.19 -8.32
C PRO A 677 -14.87 28.51 -6.94
N LEU A 678 -14.99 29.79 -6.65
CA LEU A 678 -15.77 30.26 -5.52
C LEU A 678 -17.26 29.99 -5.77
N TRP A 679 -18.01 29.69 -4.72
CA TRP A 679 -19.41 29.29 -4.81
C TRP A 679 -20.32 30.36 -4.20
N LYS A 680 -21.44 30.66 -4.84
CA LYS A 680 -22.45 31.58 -4.29
C LYS A 680 -22.96 31.11 -2.93
N ASP A 681 -23.15 29.80 -2.81
CA ASP A 681 -23.41 29.08 -1.56
C ASP A 681 -22.53 27.82 -1.53
N PRO A 682 -21.42 27.80 -0.76
CA PRO A 682 -20.52 26.65 -0.71
C PRO A 682 -21.13 25.41 -0.03
N GLU A 683 -22.22 25.58 0.73
CA GLU A 683 -22.94 24.51 1.42
C GLU A 683 -24.06 23.91 0.56
N ALA A 684 -24.41 24.54 -0.56
CA ALA A 684 -25.40 24.01 -1.48
C ALA A 684 -24.96 22.65 -2.05
N LYS A 685 -25.92 21.72 -2.19
CA LYS A 685 -25.70 20.42 -2.81
C LYS A 685 -25.31 20.56 -4.29
N ASP A 686 -26.06 21.41 -5.00
CA ASP A 686 -25.80 21.79 -6.38
C ASP A 686 -25.17 23.19 -6.36
N ARG A 687 -23.84 23.24 -6.29
CA ARG A 687 -23.11 24.50 -6.14
C ARG A 687 -23.14 25.30 -7.45
N GLU A 688 -23.45 26.58 -7.33
CA GLU A 688 -23.38 27.54 -8.44
C GLU A 688 -22.12 28.40 -8.28
N ALA A 689 -21.25 28.40 -9.30
CA ALA A 689 -20.01 29.18 -9.27
C ALA A 689 -20.32 30.69 -9.26
N LEU A 690 -19.56 31.45 -8.49
CA LEU A 690 -19.69 32.90 -8.34
C LEU A 690 -19.28 33.63 -9.63
N GLU A 691 -18.26 33.12 -10.33
CA GLU A 691 -17.57 33.78 -11.46
C GLU A 691 -17.58 32.95 -12.75
N GLY A 692 -18.44 31.92 -12.79
CA GLY A 692 -18.52 30.92 -13.85
C GLY A 692 -17.81 29.61 -13.50
N ASP A 693 -18.29 28.51 -14.08
CA ASP A 693 -17.92 27.14 -13.69
C ASP A 693 -16.43 26.80 -13.92
N ASN A 694 -15.73 27.58 -14.74
CA ASN A 694 -14.33 27.38 -15.08
C ASN A 694 -13.43 28.51 -14.54
N THR A 695 -13.92 29.40 -13.68
CA THR A 695 -13.11 30.51 -13.16
C THR A 695 -12.75 30.27 -11.70
N THR A 696 -11.46 30.19 -11.40
CA THR A 696 -10.93 30.25 -10.03
C THR A 696 -10.08 31.51 -9.84
N ARG A 697 -9.41 31.67 -8.69
CA ARG A 697 -8.67 32.88 -8.33
C ARG A 697 -7.20 32.63 -7.95
N ILE A 698 -6.37 33.62 -8.25
CA ILE A 698 -5.03 33.80 -7.69
C ILE A 698 -5.06 35.05 -6.79
N GLY A 699 -4.54 34.93 -5.58
CA GLY A 699 -4.42 36.04 -4.62
C GLY A 699 -2.99 36.54 -4.52
N LYS A 700 -2.81 37.87 -4.47
CA LYS A 700 -1.55 38.56 -4.13
C LYS A 700 -1.74 39.34 -2.84
N TYR A 701 -0.91 39.07 -1.83
CA TYR A 701 -0.92 39.75 -0.54
C TYR A 701 0.34 40.56 -0.33
N ASP A 702 0.18 41.86 -0.05
CA ASP A 702 1.28 42.76 0.27
C ASP A 702 1.52 42.76 1.79
N THR A 703 2.66 42.24 2.24
CA THR A 703 2.97 42.06 3.67
C THR A 703 3.11 43.38 4.43
N LYS A 704 3.37 44.49 3.74
CA LYS A 704 3.57 45.82 4.33
C LYS A 704 2.24 46.56 4.54
N THR A 705 1.40 46.59 3.51
CA THR A 705 0.09 47.26 3.51
C THR A 705 -1.03 46.36 4.03
N LYS A 706 -0.77 45.06 4.11
CA LYS A 706 -1.71 44.00 4.52
C LYS A 706 -2.96 43.94 3.64
N GLN A 707 -2.79 44.24 2.36
CA GLN A 707 -3.88 44.27 1.38
C GLN A 707 -3.80 43.09 0.42
N TRP A 708 -4.97 42.52 0.13
CA TRP A 708 -5.16 41.49 -0.89
C TRP A 708 -5.51 42.12 -2.25
N GLN A 709 -5.02 41.50 -3.31
CA GLN A 709 -5.44 41.71 -4.70
C GLN A 709 -5.80 40.35 -5.28
N TRP A 710 -6.87 40.28 -6.06
CA TRP A 710 -7.38 39.03 -6.64
C TRP A 710 -7.44 39.11 -8.16
N PHE A 711 -7.06 38.01 -8.79
CA PHE A 711 -7.05 37.84 -10.23
C PHE A 711 -7.82 36.59 -10.62
N GLY A 712 -8.54 36.64 -11.74
CA GLY A 712 -9.25 35.48 -12.26
C GLY A 712 -8.32 34.57 -13.05
N TYR A 713 -8.47 33.26 -12.87
CA TYR A 713 -7.79 32.20 -13.60
C TYR A 713 -8.84 31.33 -14.28
N GLU A 714 -8.81 31.26 -15.61
CA GLU A 714 -9.68 30.37 -16.38
C GLU A 714 -9.07 28.97 -16.41
N LEU A 715 -9.76 27.98 -15.86
CA LEU A 715 -9.41 26.56 -15.91
C LEU A 715 -9.72 25.98 -17.29
N GLU A 716 -8.94 24.98 -17.70
CA GLU A 716 -9.27 24.11 -18.81
C GLU A 716 -10.60 23.38 -18.56
N LYS A 717 -11.19 22.86 -19.63
CA LYS A 717 -12.44 22.10 -19.52
C LYS A 717 -12.15 20.67 -19.09
N SER A 718 -12.89 20.15 -18.11
CA SER A 718 -12.82 18.75 -17.72
C SER A 718 -13.33 17.80 -18.81
N ALA A 719 -12.91 16.54 -18.75
CA ALA A 719 -13.28 15.48 -19.69
C ALA A 719 -14.73 14.99 -19.51
N GLY A 720 -15.44 15.41 -18.46
CA GLY A 720 -16.86 15.09 -18.25
C GLY A 720 -17.15 14.49 -16.87
N LYS A 721 -18.04 13.48 -16.83
CA LYS A 721 -18.55 12.89 -15.59
C LYS A 721 -17.41 12.29 -14.76
N GLY A 722 -17.34 12.65 -13.48
CA GLY A 722 -16.33 12.16 -12.54
C GLY A 722 -15.02 12.96 -12.53
N ASP A 723 -14.82 13.83 -13.52
CA ASP A 723 -13.62 14.65 -13.67
C ASP A 723 -13.88 16.12 -13.29
N TRP A 724 -12.85 16.79 -12.79
CA TRP A 724 -12.81 18.22 -12.54
C TRP A 724 -11.38 18.75 -12.74
N MET A 725 -11.28 20.03 -13.09
CA MET A 725 -10.01 20.76 -13.17
C MET A 725 -9.79 21.61 -11.93
N GLY A 726 -8.56 21.69 -11.45
CA GLY A 726 -8.18 22.54 -10.33
C GLY A 726 -6.70 22.93 -10.34
N LEU A 727 -6.36 23.84 -9.44
CA LEU A 727 -4.98 24.29 -9.19
C LEU A 727 -4.42 23.60 -7.95
N SER A 728 -3.16 23.21 -7.93
CA SER A 728 -2.56 22.52 -6.77
C SER A 728 -1.28 23.15 -6.21
N GLU A 729 -0.66 24.10 -6.91
CA GLU A 729 0.57 24.75 -6.40
C GLU A 729 0.83 26.07 -7.12
N ILE A 730 1.58 26.96 -6.48
CA ILE A 730 2.04 28.22 -7.04
C ILE A 730 3.49 28.54 -6.67
N THR A 731 4.31 28.84 -7.66
CA THR A 731 5.70 29.29 -7.52
C THR A 731 5.89 30.64 -8.21
N ALA A 732 6.32 31.66 -7.48
CA ALA A 732 6.61 32.96 -8.05
C ALA A 732 7.99 32.97 -8.74
N LEU A 733 8.04 33.48 -9.97
CA LEU A 733 9.29 33.81 -10.66
C LEU A 733 9.75 35.22 -10.29
N ASP A 734 8.79 36.15 -10.24
CA ASP A 734 8.92 37.52 -9.78
C ASP A 734 7.54 38.03 -9.32
N ASP A 735 7.38 39.34 -9.12
CA ASP A 735 6.15 39.93 -8.61
C ASP A 735 5.01 40.05 -9.64
N LYS A 736 5.24 39.59 -10.88
CA LYS A 736 4.30 39.64 -12.02
C LYS A 736 4.14 38.29 -12.72
N HIS A 737 5.11 37.39 -12.61
CA HIS A 737 5.12 36.10 -13.30
C HIS A 737 5.14 34.95 -12.29
N LEU A 738 4.22 34.01 -12.47
CA LEU A 738 4.04 32.85 -11.61
C LEU A 738 4.08 31.57 -12.45
N LEU A 739 4.36 30.44 -11.81
CA LEU A 739 4.14 29.10 -12.31
C LEU A 739 3.09 28.44 -11.43
N VAL A 740 2.07 27.85 -12.03
CA VAL A 740 0.92 27.27 -11.33
C VAL A 740 0.71 25.85 -11.81
N ILE A 741 0.52 24.89 -10.91
CA ILE A 741 0.08 23.55 -11.33
C ILE A 741 -1.41 23.60 -11.63
N GLU A 742 -1.80 23.13 -12.82
CA GLU A 742 -3.17 22.88 -13.22
C GLU A 742 -3.33 21.40 -13.60
N ARG A 743 -4.29 20.71 -12.98
CA ARG A 743 -4.49 19.27 -13.14
C ARG A 743 -5.97 18.85 -13.18
N ASP A 744 -6.20 17.70 -13.79
CA ASP A 744 -7.48 16.98 -13.72
C ASP A 744 -7.55 16.05 -12.49
N LYS A 745 -8.75 15.53 -12.20
CA LYS A 745 -8.99 14.50 -11.15
C LYS A 745 -8.69 13.08 -11.63
N LEU A 746 -8.34 12.92 -12.91
CA LEU A 746 -8.14 11.62 -13.50
C LEU A 746 -6.75 11.06 -13.14
N ASN A 747 -6.66 9.74 -13.04
CA ASN A 747 -5.43 9.01 -12.73
C ASN A 747 -5.23 7.84 -13.72
N GLY A 748 -4.17 7.05 -13.53
CA GLY A 748 -3.94 5.83 -14.31
C GLY A 748 -3.88 6.08 -15.82
N PRO A 749 -4.53 5.24 -16.65
CA PRO A 749 -4.61 5.45 -18.09
C PRO A 749 -5.53 6.63 -18.47
N ASP A 750 -6.43 7.04 -17.57
CA ASP A 750 -7.43 8.07 -17.86
C ASP A 750 -6.92 9.50 -17.67
N ALA A 751 -5.87 9.73 -16.86
CA ALA A 751 -5.20 11.03 -16.69
C ALA A 751 -4.95 11.76 -18.03
N LYS A 752 -5.39 13.01 -18.16
CA LYS A 752 -5.27 13.83 -19.38
C LYS A 752 -4.46 15.11 -19.16
N VAL A 753 -4.55 15.73 -17.98
CA VAL A 753 -3.97 17.04 -17.70
C VAL A 753 -3.18 17.02 -16.39
N LYS A 754 -1.85 17.15 -16.50
CA LYS A 754 -0.92 17.40 -15.39
C LYS A 754 0.11 18.43 -15.87
N ARG A 755 -0.12 19.71 -15.62
CA ARG A 755 0.63 20.80 -16.28
C ARG A 755 1.15 21.82 -15.28
N VAL A 756 2.30 22.40 -15.61
CA VAL A 756 2.76 23.66 -15.02
C VAL A 756 2.47 24.77 -16.04
N MET A 757 1.67 25.74 -15.63
CA MET A 757 1.25 26.88 -16.43
C MET A 757 2.03 28.11 -15.99
N LYS A 758 2.63 28.83 -16.93
CA LYS A 758 3.19 30.16 -16.66
C LYS A 758 2.07 31.18 -16.74
N VAL A 759 1.95 31.96 -15.68
CA VAL A 759 0.90 32.96 -15.47
C VAL A 759 1.55 34.34 -15.42
N THR A 760 1.01 35.28 -16.20
CA THR A 760 1.39 36.70 -16.17
C THR A 760 0.24 37.51 -15.60
N LEU A 761 0.51 38.23 -14.52
CA LEU A 761 -0.46 39.12 -13.89
C LEU A 761 -0.66 40.39 -14.73
N PRO A 762 -1.89 40.87 -14.90
CA PRO A 762 -2.18 42.06 -15.67
C PRO A 762 -1.59 43.33 -15.01
N GLU A 763 -1.20 44.30 -15.84
CA GLU A 763 -0.67 45.58 -15.37
C GLU A 763 -1.77 46.50 -14.80
N GLY A 764 -1.45 47.20 -13.71
CA GLY A 764 -2.34 48.15 -13.04
C GLY A 764 -2.88 47.61 -11.72
N ARG A 765 -2.83 48.46 -10.68
CA ARG A 765 -3.48 48.16 -9.41
C ARG A 765 -4.99 48.09 -9.68
N ALA A 766 -5.65 47.01 -9.27
CA ALA A 766 -7.06 47.14 -8.92
C ALA A 766 -7.10 48.14 -7.75
N GLU A 767 -7.28 49.43 -8.04
CA GLU A 767 -7.43 50.45 -7.01
C GLU A 767 -8.69 50.14 -6.21
N GLY A 768 -8.50 49.63 -4.99
CA GLY A 768 -9.58 49.42 -4.02
C GLY A 768 -9.43 48.10 -3.29
N ALA A 769 -9.32 48.17 -1.97
CA ALA A 769 -9.35 47.07 -1.02
C ALA A 769 -10.73 46.34 -0.96
N ALA A 770 -11.48 46.28 -2.06
CA ALA A 770 -12.88 45.84 -2.09
C ALA A 770 -13.40 45.46 -3.49
N ALA A 771 -12.54 44.97 -4.40
CA ALA A 771 -12.99 44.67 -5.77
C ALA A 771 -13.71 43.32 -5.94
N SER A 772 -13.68 42.41 -4.97
CA SER A 772 -14.24 41.05 -5.15
C SER A 772 -15.66 40.81 -4.61
N ALA A 773 -16.29 41.78 -3.94
CA ALA A 773 -17.60 41.61 -3.31
C ALA A 773 -18.79 42.26 -4.06
N ASN A 774 -18.54 43.10 -5.08
CA ASN A 774 -19.56 44.00 -5.64
C ASN A 774 -19.91 43.75 -7.14
N GLY A 775 -19.60 42.58 -7.69
CA GLY A 775 -19.96 42.24 -9.07
C GLY A 775 -19.15 42.99 -10.14
N LEU A 776 -17.95 43.48 -9.80
CA LEU A 776 -16.98 43.95 -10.80
C LEU A 776 -16.18 42.76 -11.34
N ALA A 777 -15.93 42.75 -12.65
CA ALA A 777 -15.17 41.69 -13.30
C ALA A 777 -13.73 41.62 -12.76
N LEU A 778 -13.26 40.42 -12.40
CA LEU A 778 -11.87 40.21 -12.02
C LEU A 778 -10.93 40.51 -13.19
N PRO A 779 -9.76 41.11 -12.94
CA PRO A 779 -8.70 41.14 -13.92
C PRO A 779 -8.21 39.71 -14.19
N MET A 780 -8.41 39.23 -15.42
CA MET A 780 -8.00 37.89 -15.83
C MET A 780 -6.49 37.83 -16.06
N VAL A 781 -5.86 36.76 -15.58
CA VAL A 781 -4.45 36.48 -15.87
C VAL A 781 -4.27 35.96 -17.28
N ASN A 782 -3.10 36.19 -17.87
CA ASN A 782 -2.70 35.50 -19.09
C ASN A 782 -1.93 34.22 -18.71
N LYS A 783 -2.30 33.07 -19.27
CA LYS A 783 -1.61 31.79 -19.00
C LYS A 783 -1.08 31.15 -20.29
N GLU A 784 0.12 30.56 -20.19
CA GLU A 784 0.75 29.77 -21.25
C GLU A 784 1.32 28.48 -20.69
N LEU A 785 1.32 27.39 -21.47
CA LEU A 785 1.89 26.12 -21.03
C LEU A 785 3.40 26.25 -20.85
N ALA A 786 3.91 26.00 -19.64
CA ALA A 786 5.34 25.97 -19.36
C ALA A 786 5.88 24.53 -19.46
N VAL A 787 5.24 23.58 -18.78
CA VAL A 787 5.65 22.17 -18.77
C VAL A 787 4.42 21.27 -18.82
N ASP A 788 4.39 20.34 -19.78
CA ASP A 788 3.50 19.17 -19.72
C ASP A 788 4.20 18.07 -18.92
N VAL A 789 3.70 17.78 -17.72
CA VAL A 789 4.33 16.86 -16.76
C VAL A 789 3.89 15.41 -17.02
N LEU A 790 2.73 15.22 -17.65
CA LEU A 790 2.12 13.90 -17.86
C LEU A 790 3.04 12.89 -18.55
N PRO A 791 3.84 13.24 -19.59
CA PRO A 791 4.79 12.29 -20.19
C PRO A 791 5.85 11.77 -19.21
N LYS A 792 6.27 12.58 -18.23
CA LYS A 792 7.26 12.18 -17.22
C LYS A 792 6.65 11.29 -16.15
N LEU A 793 5.41 11.55 -15.73
CA LEU A 793 4.68 10.66 -14.82
C LEU A 793 4.47 9.28 -15.45
N ARG A 794 4.11 9.24 -16.74
CA ARG A 794 3.91 7.98 -17.49
C ARG A 794 5.20 7.20 -17.76
N ALA A 795 6.36 7.84 -17.69
CA ALA A 795 7.64 7.19 -17.97
C ALA A 795 7.99 6.09 -16.95
N THR A 796 7.33 6.05 -15.79
CA THR A 796 7.48 4.98 -14.79
C THR A 796 6.78 3.68 -15.20
N ASN A 797 5.96 3.70 -16.26
CA ASN A 797 5.06 2.62 -16.67
C ASN A 797 4.11 2.12 -15.56
N GLY A 798 3.92 2.88 -14.49
CA GLY A 798 3.00 2.58 -13.39
C GLY A 798 1.61 3.16 -13.59
N TRP A 799 0.83 3.13 -12.51
CA TRP A 799 -0.42 3.90 -12.44
C TRP A 799 -0.09 5.39 -12.32
N THR A 800 -0.48 6.19 -13.30
CA THR A 800 -0.28 7.65 -13.25
C THR A 800 -0.98 8.24 -12.02
N GLN A 801 -0.28 9.04 -11.23
CA GLN A 801 -0.82 9.66 -10.02
C GLN A 801 -1.92 10.69 -10.34
N GLU A 802 -2.89 10.81 -9.43
CA GLU A 802 -3.95 11.83 -9.49
C GLU A 802 -3.41 13.21 -9.09
N LYS A 803 -2.74 13.26 -7.95
CA LYS A 803 -2.26 14.45 -7.26
C LYS A 803 -0.86 14.86 -7.64
N LEU A 804 -0.72 15.75 -8.61
CA LEU A 804 0.52 16.52 -8.81
C LEU A 804 0.40 17.81 -8.00
N GLU A 805 1.06 17.89 -6.84
CA GLU A 805 0.75 18.96 -5.84
C GLU A 805 1.97 19.74 -5.39
N GLY A 806 3.18 19.19 -5.39
CA GLY A 806 4.38 19.99 -5.12
C GLY A 806 5.09 20.45 -6.39
N PHE A 807 5.52 21.72 -6.45
CA PHE A 807 6.37 22.27 -7.51
C PHE A 807 7.26 23.39 -6.97
N THR A 808 8.53 23.41 -7.38
CA THR A 808 9.43 24.53 -7.04
C THR A 808 10.58 24.68 -8.04
N ILE A 809 11.29 25.80 -7.95
CA ILE A 809 12.52 26.08 -8.69
C ILE A 809 13.67 26.24 -7.69
N ALA A 810 14.69 25.40 -7.81
CA ALA A 810 15.90 25.50 -7.00
C ALA A 810 16.76 26.71 -7.40
N ALA A 811 17.68 27.09 -6.52
CA ALA A 811 18.55 28.26 -6.70
C ALA A 811 19.41 28.23 -7.98
N ASP A 812 19.62 27.07 -8.60
CA ASP A 812 20.33 26.92 -9.86
C ASP A 812 19.41 26.89 -11.11
N GLY A 813 18.11 27.15 -10.91
CA GLY A 813 17.07 27.13 -11.92
C GLY A 813 16.47 25.75 -12.21
N GLN A 814 16.87 24.68 -11.53
CA GLN A 814 16.29 23.35 -11.71
C GLN A 814 14.84 23.31 -11.18
N MET A 815 13.90 22.89 -12.03
CA MET A 815 12.52 22.65 -11.66
C MET A 815 12.35 21.25 -11.08
N TYR A 816 11.61 21.19 -9.98
CA TYR A 816 11.21 19.98 -9.28
C TYR A 816 9.69 19.92 -9.14
N ALA A 817 9.14 18.71 -9.17
CA ALA A 817 7.76 18.48 -8.82
C ALA A 817 7.62 17.18 -8.02
N VAL A 818 6.56 17.05 -7.23
CA VAL A 818 6.27 15.84 -6.47
C VAL A 818 4.77 15.57 -6.47
N THR A 819 4.41 14.29 -6.43
CA THR A 819 3.03 13.85 -6.29
C THR A 819 2.70 13.54 -4.84
N ASP A 820 1.49 13.87 -4.43
CA ASP A 820 0.93 13.37 -3.18
C ASP A 820 0.50 11.91 -3.36
N ASN A 821 0.71 11.08 -2.34
CA ASN A 821 0.37 9.66 -2.35
C ASN A 821 -0.81 9.30 -1.42
N ASP A 822 -1.49 10.30 -0.87
CA ASP A 822 -2.66 10.24 0.02
C ASP A 822 -2.47 9.33 1.23
N ALA A 823 -1.21 9.09 1.65
CA ALA A 823 -0.87 8.09 2.64
C ALA A 823 -1.55 6.71 2.38
N LEU A 824 -1.60 6.32 1.09
CA LEU A 824 -2.24 5.10 0.56
C LEU A 824 -3.77 5.06 0.62
N GLU A 825 -4.45 6.18 0.91
CA GLU A 825 -5.92 6.28 0.82
C GLU A 825 -6.33 6.52 -0.63
N ASP A 826 -7.14 5.63 -1.20
CA ASP A 826 -7.67 5.72 -2.58
C ASP A 826 -6.58 5.94 -3.67
N ALA A 827 -5.34 5.59 -3.36
CA ALA A 827 -4.15 5.77 -4.20
C ALA A 827 -3.23 4.56 -4.11
N THR A 828 -2.34 4.40 -5.10
CA THR A 828 -1.36 3.29 -5.10
C THR A 828 -0.29 3.45 -4.03
N GLY A 829 -0.11 4.65 -3.49
CA GLY A 829 0.97 4.96 -2.53
C GLY A 829 2.30 5.36 -3.18
N GLU A 830 2.47 5.18 -4.51
CA GLU A 830 3.69 5.57 -5.21
C GLU A 830 3.83 7.11 -5.26
N THR A 831 4.87 7.63 -4.60
CA THR A 831 5.30 9.03 -4.74
C THR A 831 6.30 9.17 -5.90
N VAL A 832 6.03 10.10 -6.82
CA VAL A 832 6.93 10.41 -7.94
C VAL A 832 7.56 11.78 -7.74
N PHE A 833 8.85 11.79 -7.45
CA PHE A 833 9.68 13.00 -7.34
C PHE A 833 10.39 13.28 -8.67
N LEU A 834 9.98 14.34 -9.35
CA LEU A 834 10.38 14.65 -10.72
C LEU A 834 11.45 15.73 -10.80
N ARG A 835 12.39 15.52 -11.73
CA ARG A 835 13.32 16.54 -12.23
C ARG A 835 12.85 16.99 -13.62
N LEU A 836 12.34 18.21 -13.71
CA LEU A 836 11.69 18.73 -14.93
C LEU A 836 12.64 19.49 -15.87
N GLY A 837 13.90 19.67 -15.46
CA GLY A 837 14.92 20.41 -16.19
C GLY A 837 15.05 21.84 -15.68
N LYS A 838 15.90 22.66 -16.30
CA LYS A 838 16.07 24.06 -15.89
C LYS A 838 15.00 24.96 -16.53
N VAL A 839 14.59 25.99 -15.80
CA VAL A 839 13.79 27.10 -16.33
C VAL A 839 14.50 27.67 -17.57
N LYS A 840 13.77 27.87 -18.66
CA LYS A 840 14.28 28.33 -19.95
C LYS A 840 14.05 29.82 -20.17
#